data_AF-A0A8C1TEK4-F1
#
_entry.id   AF-A0A8C1TEK4-F1
#
_cell.length_a   1.000
_cell.length_b   1.000
_cell.length_c   1.000
_cell.angle_alpha   90.00
_cell.angle_beta   90.00
_cell.angle_gamma   90.00
#
_symmetry.space_group_name_H-M   'P 1'
#
loop_
_entity.id
_entity.type
_entity.pdbx_description
1 polymer ?
#
loop_
_entity_poly.entity_id
_entity_poly.type
_entity_poly.pdbx_seq_one_letter_code
_entity_poly.pdbx_strand_id
1 'polypeptide(L)'
;MFGNGVILVSPAAPTILNELNWTQSLERVFIENSREDPSLRWQVFGSATGVTRYYPATKWRAPNKIDLYDVRRRPWYIQGASSPKDMVIIVDVSGSVSGLTLKLMKTSVIEMLDTLSDDDYVNVARFNEKAYAVVPCFTTLVQANIKNKKIFKEAVMNMQAKGTTDYKTGFQFAFDQLLNETSAPRANCNKMIMMFTDGGEDRAQDIFEKYNWPNKTVRVFTFSVGQHNYDVTPLQWIACANKGYYFEIPSIGAIRINTQEYLDVLGRPMVLAGERAKQVQWTNVYQDALGLGLVITGTMPVFNLTTDGDSKNQLILGVMGVDIALSEIKELTPRYKLGANGYTFAIDPNGYVLLHPNLQPKVKNPVTLDFLDAELPDRNKEEIRRQMIDGKAGQRRIKTLVKSVDERYIDEVQRTYIWSPVEGTDYSLGLVLPSYSENHIKANLSDQILQVQCKYQGQANAKPCGMMCVFLREYCKDLELSNNNTEFLLNFIALMEKVTPDSKQFFAATDGGITRVFPKRASDTWEENPEPFNASFYRRSLDNKGYIFRAPYQNDTIGILVSTAVDVTIGSRNLKPAGKIQLHVHCIDFPLKRLVATVMRSLEAVRLSLQDLLCYLIDDGGFLVMSNQKDYMNKIGMFFGEVDATLFYALYNNSFYKRKQSYDYQSVCDPVTAAADAVWIRLSELVHDRCVTFTLILKGLFKWINKKTDLTCVNVDEVDAEGMESRESSCVTVQTQFYFSNISSSYNILQDCDNCSRSDTQLSCRQYKSYTHRLQADFNKNVSVLQVNSC
;
A
#
# COMPACT_ATOMS: atom_id res chain seq x y z
N MET A 1 21.97 21.04 30.92
CA MET A 1 21.38 20.96 29.56
C MET A 1 21.66 19.57 29.03
N PHE A 2 20.67 18.67 29.12
CA PHE A 2 20.80 17.30 28.59
C PHE A 2 20.58 17.37 27.08
N GLY A 3 21.62 17.12 26.30
CA GLY A 3 21.59 17.13 24.84
C GLY A 3 21.07 15.84 24.21
N ASN A 4 20.41 14.96 24.98
CA ASN A 4 19.98 13.63 24.55
C ASN A 4 18.47 13.45 24.67
N GLY A 5 17.86 12.94 23.60
CA GLY A 5 16.46 12.53 23.63
C GLY A 5 16.33 11.18 24.31
N VAL A 6 15.64 11.16 25.45
CA VAL A 6 15.29 9.94 26.18
C VAL A 6 13.77 9.92 26.31
N ILE A 7 13.14 8.82 25.90
CA ILE A 7 11.69 8.63 26.12
C ILE A 7 11.53 7.76 27.36
N LEU A 8 10.73 8.23 28.31
CA LEU A 8 10.52 7.57 29.59
C LEU A 8 9.05 7.20 29.73
N VAL A 9 8.80 5.96 30.15
CA VAL A 9 7.46 5.46 30.52
C VAL A 9 7.12 5.85 31.97
N SER A 10 8.11 6.10 32.84
CA SER A 10 7.94 6.75 34.15
C SER A 10 9.30 7.14 34.75
N PRO A 11 9.58 8.42 35.08
CA PRO A 11 10.94 8.86 35.43
C PRO A 11 11.43 8.53 36.86
N ALA A 12 10.61 7.91 37.72
CA ALA A 12 10.91 7.84 39.17
C ALA A 12 11.27 6.44 39.73
N ALA A 13 11.28 5.38 38.91
CA ALA A 13 11.58 4.04 39.39
C ALA A 13 13.11 3.80 39.48
N PRO A 14 13.64 3.18 40.56
CA PRO A 14 15.07 2.85 40.68
C PRO A 14 15.62 2.00 39.53
N THR A 15 14.79 1.11 38.97
CA THR A 15 15.13 0.30 37.79
C THR A 15 15.40 1.17 36.57
N ILE A 16 14.58 2.18 36.33
CA ILE A 16 14.73 3.11 35.21
C ILE A 16 15.95 4.02 35.40
N LEU A 17 16.20 4.49 36.63
CA LEU A 17 17.39 5.30 36.93
C LEU A 17 18.69 4.53 36.69
N ASN A 18 18.73 3.25 37.07
CA ASN A 18 19.88 2.40 36.79
C ASN A 18 20.11 2.22 35.28
N GLU A 19 19.03 1.99 34.53
CA GLU A 19 19.09 1.91 33.06
C GLU A 19 19.68 3.16 32.44
N LEU A 20 19.22 4.35 32.87
CA LEU A 20 19.74 5.62 32.38
C LEU A 20 21.23 5.84 32.68
N ASN A 21 21.70 5.33 33.81
CA ASN A 21 23.08 5.47 34.24
C ASN A 21 24.02 4.62 33.36
N TRP A 22 23.78 3.31 33.24
CA TRP A 22 24.71 2.43 32.49
C TRP A 22 24.64 2.67 30.98
N THR A 23 23.45 2.93 30.43
CA THR A 23 23.27 3.21 29.00
C THR A 23 23.88 4.55 28.57
N GLN A 24 24.34 5.40 29.50
CA GLN A 24 24.95 6.69 29.16
C GLN A 24 26.25 6.49 28.38
N SER A 25 26.97 5.40 28.65
CA SER A 25 28.21 5.06 27.95
C SER A 25 28.03 4.83 26.45
N LEU A 26 26.80 4.50 26.00
CA LEU A 26 26.49 4.30 24.58
C LEU A 26 26.61 5.60 23.75
N GLU A 27 26.43 6.76 24.38
CA GLU A 27 26.50 8.05 23.71
C GLU A 27 27.84 8.27 23.00
N ARG A 28 28.95 7.89 23.65
CA ARG A 28 30.28 8.01 23.06
C ARG A 28 30.39 7.18 21.78
N VAL A 29 29.88 5.95 21.81
CA VAL A 29 29.90 5.02 20.67
C VAL A 29 29.01 5.56 19.55
N PHE A 30 27.82 6.08 19.86
CA PHE A 30 26.93 6.66 18.86
C PHE A 30 27.55 7.86 18.14
N ILE A 31 28.25 8.73 18.87
CA ILE A 31 28.98 9.87 18.31
C ILE A 31 30.14 9.39 17.43
N GLU A 32 30.90 8.39 17.87
CA GLU A 32 32.01 7.81 17.09
C GLU A 32 31.50 7.21 15.77
N ASN A 33 30.42 6.42 15.80
CA ASN A 33 29.79 5.85 14.60
C ASN A 33 29.32 6.93 13.61
N SER A 34 28.68 7.99 14.11
CA SER A 34 28.19 9.08 13.26
C SER A 34 29.32 9.95 12.68
N ARG A 35 30.49 9.97 13.32
CA ARG A 35 31.70 10.61 12.78
C ARG A 35 32.36 9.78 11.70
N GLU A 36 32.33 8.46 11.84
CA GLU A 36 32.84 7.51 10.84
C GLU A 36 31.94 7.49 9.60
N ASP A 37 30.62 7.43 9.80
CA ASP A 37 29.62 7.48 8.74
C ASP A 37 28.59 8.62 8.96
N PRO A 38 28.77 9.77 8.30
CA PRO A 38 27.83 10.89 8.37
C PRO A 38 26.46 10.62 7.74
N SER A 39 26.31 9.55 6.94
CA SER A 39 25.03 9.18 6.33
C SER A 39 24.10 8.44 7.30
N LEU A 40 24.66 7.91 8.39
CA LEU A 40 23.94 7.10 9.37
C LEU A 40 22.84 7.93 10.06
N ARG A 41 21.63 7.36 10.11
CA ARG A 41 20.43 8.00 10.69
C ARG A 41 20.29 7.71 12.18
N TRP A 42 19.13 7.21 12.60
CA TRP A 42 18.88 6.92 14.01
C TRP A 42 19.65 5.67 14.43
N GLN A 43 20.45 5.85 15.47
CA GLN A 43 21.00 4.76 16.27
C GLN A 43 20.13 4.64 17.52
N VAL A 44 19.57 3.46 17.76
CA VAL A 44 18.63 3.24 18.87
C VAL A 44 19.05 2.07 19.74
N PHE A 45 18.92 2.24 21.04
CA PHE A 45 18.92 1.15 22.01
C PHE A 45 17.57 1.12 22.72
N GLY A 46 16.84 0.02 22.55
CA GLY A 46 15.63 -0.28 23.29
C GLY A 46 15.95 -1.24 24.44
N SER A 47 15.75 -0.79 25.68
CA SER A 47 15.96 -1.61 26.87
C SER A 47 14.76 -2.55 27.10
N ALA A 48 15.01 -3.71 27.70
CA ALA A 48 13.96 -4.62 28.18
C ALA A 48 13.04 -3.97 29.23
N THR A 49 13.51 -2.91 29.89
CA THR A 49 12.71 -2.10 30.83
C THR A 49 11.72 -1.14 30.15
N GLY A 50 11.79 -1.00 28.81
CA GLY A 50 10.98 -0.06 28.03
C GLY A 50 11.63 1.32 27.82
N VAL A 51 12.80 1.59 28.43
CA VAL A 51 13.56 2.82 28.19
C VAL A 51 14.20 2.78 26.80
N THR A 52 14.14 3.90 26.08
CA THR A 52 14.75 4.01 24.74
C THR A 52 15.69 5.19 24.66
N ARG A 53 16.88 4.97 24.10
CA ARG A 53 17.85 6.03 23.75
C ARG A 53 18.06 6.06 22.25
N TYR A 54 18.06 7.26 21.69
CA TYR A 54 18.30 7.49 20.27
C TYR A 54 19.37 8.57 20.08
N TYR A 55 20.14 8.43 19.01
CA TYR A 55 21.11 9.40 18.56
C TYR A 55 20.97 9.64 17.05
N PRO A 56 21.06 10.90 16.55
CA PRO A 56 21.18 12.13 17.34
C PRO A 56 19.92 12.42 18.17
N ALA A 57 20.03 13.35 19.11
CA ALA A 57 18.89 13.76 19.91
C ALA A 57 17.91 14.59 19.10
N THR A 58 16.63 14.24 19.16
CA THR A 58 15.55 15.04 18.57
C THR A 58 14.40 15.19 19.56
N LYS A 59 13.58 16.22 19.38
CA LYS A 59 12.34 16.34 20.14
C LYS A 59 11.37 15.27 19.68
N TRP A 60 10.84 14.52 20.64
CA TRP A 60 9.81 13.53 20.36
C TRP A 60 8.59 14.19 19.73
N ARG A 61 8.12 13.66 18.59
CA ARG A 61 6.89 14.14 17.93
C ARG A 61 5.68 13.62 18.71
N ALA A 62 5.39 14.20 19.86
CA ALA A 62 4.15 13.93 20.56
C ALA A 62 3.00 14.56 19.75
N PRO A 63 2.02 13.78 19.24
CA PRO A 63 0.81 14.36 18.68
C PRO A 63 0.04 15.15 19.76
N ASN A 64 -0.97 15.92 19.38
CA ASN A 64 -1.92 16.55 20.33
C ASN A 64 -2.70 15.54 21.22
N LYS A 65 -2.33 14.25 21.19
CA LYS A 65 -2.90 13.13 21.93
C LYS A 65 -1.80 12.40 22.69
N ILE A 66 -2.17 11.76 23.80
CA ILE A 66 -1.28 10.92 24.60
C ILE A 66 -0.62 9.87 23.71
N ASP A 67 0.71 9.85 23.74
CA ASP A 67 1.49 8.82 23.03
C ASP A 67 1.54 7.53 23.85
N LEU A 68 1.26 6.41 23.18
CA LEU A 68 1.27 5.06 23.74
C LEU A 68 2.45 4.24 23.22
N TYR A 69 3.52 4.92 22.77
CA TYR A 69 4.76 4.32 22.30
C TYR A 69 5.40 3.45 23.38
N ASP A 70 5.66 2.19 23.03
CA ASP A 70 6.51 1.26 23.79
C ASP A 70 7.48 0.62 22.80
N VAL A 71 8.77 0.62 23.14
CA VAL A 71 9.82 0.07 22.28
C VAL A 71 9.72 -1.44 22.12
N ARG A 72 9.25 -2.14 23.16
CA ARG A 72 9.16 -3.60 23.19
C ARG A 72 8.07 -4.13 22.26
N ARG A 73 7.16 -3.25 21.85
CA ARG A 73 6.09 -3.51 20.87
C ARG A 73 6.50 -3.25 19.44
N ARG A 74 7.68 -2.69 19.21
CA ARG A 74 8.11 -2.33 17.87
C ARG A 74 8.55 -3.59 17.12
N PRO A 75 8.18 -3.75 15.84
CA PRO A 75 8.55 -4.91 15.06
C PRO A 75 10.06 -5.19 15.10
N TRP A 76 10.88 -4.14 15.03
CA TRP A 76 12.34 -4.24 15.14
C TRP A 76 12.82 -4.83 16.47
N TYR A 77 12.19 -4.45 17.58
CA TYR A 77 12.53 -5.01 18.88
C TYR A 77 12.13 -6.48 18.97
N ILE A 78 10.90 -6.82 18.54
CA ILE A 78 10.36 -8.19 18.63
C ILE A 78 11.20 -9.17 17.82
N GLN A 79 11.58 -8.78 16.60
CA GLN A 79 12.41 -9.57 15.70
C GLN A 79 13.82 -9.78 16.28
N GLY A 80 14.43 -8.74 16.85
CA GLY A 80 15.74 -8.87 17.52
C GLY A 80 15.69 -9.63 18.85
N ALA A 81 14.53 -9.65 19.54
CA ALA A 81 14.38 -10.25 20.87
C ALA A 81 14.02 -11.74 20.83
N SER A 82 13.48 -12.25 19.72
CA SER A 82 13.00 -13.64 19.62
C SER A 82 13.14 -14.20 18.21
N SER A 83 13.36 -15.52 18.12
CA SER A 83 13.32 -16.22 16.82
C SER A 83 11.87 -16.53 16.40
N PRO A 84 11.63 -16.78 15.09
CA PRO A 84 10.29 -17.10 14.56
C PRO A 84 9.60 -18.24 15.33
N LYS A 85 8.26 -18.19 15.40
CA LYS A 85 7.48 -19.14 16.22
C LYS A 85 6.21 -19.66 15.55
N ASP A 86 5.93 -20.93 15.82
CA ASP A 86 4.68 -21.62 15.55
C ASP A 86 3.82 -21.60 16.83
N MET A 87 2.77 -20.78 16.84
CA MET A 87 1.93 -20.51 18.01
C MET A 87 0.51 -21.03 17.82
N VAL A 88 -0.02 -21.78 18.79
CA VAL A 88 -1.47 -22.07 18.88
C VAL A 88 -2.05 -21.37 20.10
N ILE A 89 -3.03 -20.51 19.87
CA ILE A 89 -3.77 -19.83 20.93
C ILE A 89 -5.06 -20.59 21.18
N ILE A 90 -5.26 -21.11 22.39
CA ILE A 90 -6.50 -21.75 22.82
C ILE A 90 -7.22 -20.87 23.85
N VAL A 91 -8.50 -20.60 23.59
CA VAL A 91 -9.33 -19.70 24.40
C VAL A 91 -10.48 -20.49 25.02
N ASP A 92 -10.59 -20.41 26.34
CA ASP A 92 -11.72 -20.97 27.07
C ASP A 92 -12.99 -20.15 26.76
N VAL A 93 -14.04 -20.85 26.30
CA VAL A 93 -15.36 -20.27 26.04
C VAL A 93 -16.46 -21.00 26.81
N SER A 94 -16.11 -21.56 27.96
CA SER A 94 -17.07 -22.14 28.91
C SER A 94 -18.00 -21.08 29.52
N GLY A 95 -19.03 -21.52 30.24
CA GLY A 95 -19.99 -20.62 30.88
C GLY A 95 -19.38 -19.70 31.96
N SER A 96 -18.29 -20.13 32.63
CA SER A 96 -17.66 -19.38 33.73
C SER A 96 -17.07 -18.05 33.28
N VAL A 97 -16.48 -18.02 32.08
CA VAL A 97 -15.82 -16.84 31.51
C VAL A 97 -16.80 -15.79 30.99
N SER A 98 -18.10 -16.03 31.04
CA SER A 98 -19.12 -15.12 30.48
C SER A 98 -19.05 -13.71 31.13
N GLY A 99 -19.28 -12.66 30.32
CA GLY A 99 -19.25 -11.27 30.78
C GLY A 99 -17.88 -10.59 30.60
N LEU A 100 -17.37 -9.96 31.67
CA LEU A 100 -16.15 -9.14 31.62
C LEU A 100 -14.91 -9.98 31.28
N THR A 101 -14.81 -11.19 31.82
CA THR A 101 -13.66 -12.08 31.63
C THR A 101 -13.46 -12.46 30.17
N LEU A 102 -14.51 -12.90 29.47
CA LEU A 102 -14.45 -13.16 28.03
C LEU A 102 -14.10 -11.90 27.22
N LYS A 103 -14.58 -10.72 27.63
CA LYS A 103 -14.21 -9.45 26.98
C LYS A 103 -12.71 -9.18 27.11
N LEU A 104 -12.15 -9.37 28.31
CA LEU A 104 -10.70 -9.24 28.56
C LEU A 104 -9.89 -10.27 27.78
N MET A 105 -10.36 -11.53 27.71
CA MET A 105 -9.70 -12.59 26.92
C MET A 105 -9.65 -12.24 25.44
N LYS A 106 -10.78 -11.81 24.86
CA LYS A 106 -10.83 -11.37 23.45
C LYS A 106 -9.84 -10.25 23.17
N THR A 107 -9.82 -9.21 24.02
CA THR A 107 -8.87 -8.11 23.88
C THR A 107 -7.42 -8.58 24.05
N SER A 108 -7.15 -9.51 24.97
CA SER A 108 -5.81 -10.06 25.19
C SER A 108 -5.30 -10.86 24.01
N VAL A 109 -6.16 -11.68 23.38
CA VAL A 109 -5.80 -12.43 22.16
C VAL A 109 -5.54 -11.48 21.00
N ILE A 110 -6.33 -10.41 20.85
CA ILE A 110 -6.12 -9.40 19.82
C ILE A 110 -4.76 -8.70 19.99
N GLU A 111 -4.43 -8.28 21.22
CA GLU A 111 -3.14 -7.65 21.53
C GLU A 111 -1.98 -8.64 21.36
N MET A 112 -2.18 -9.93 21.66
CA MET A 112 -1.18 -10.99 21.44
C MET A 112 -0.90 -11.18 19.94
N LEU A 113 -1.94 -11.21 19.10
CA LEU A 113 -1.78 -11.29 17.65
C LEU A 113 -0.97 -10.10 17.10
N ASP A 114 -1.06 -8.93 17.72
CA ASP A 114 -0.25 -7.76 17.34
C ASP A 114 1.24 -7.89 17.66
N THR A 115 1.63 -8.84 18.51
CA THR A 115 3.05 -9.15 18.78
C THR A 115 3.68 -10.07 17.74
N LEU A 116 2.88 -10.68 16.86
CA LEU A 116 3.38 -11.62 15.85
C LEU A 116 3.90 -10.88 14.62
N SER A 117 5.08 -11.29 14.14
CA SER A 117 5.67 -10.85 12.88
C SER A 117 5.20 -11.70 11.70
N ASP A 118 5.56 -11.30 10.48
CA ASP A 118 5.24 -12.07 9.27
C ASP A 118 5.98 -13.42 9.19
N ASP A 119 7.08 -13.61 9.91
CA ASP A 119 7.81 -14.89 9.95
C ASP A 119 7.17 -15.90 10.91
N ASP A 120 6.20 -15.46 11.72
CA ASP A 120 5.48 -16.28 12.68
C ASP A 120 4.27 -16.97 12.03
N TYR A 121 3.92 -18.15 12.55
CA TYR A 121 2.74 -18.91 12.13
C TYR A 121 1.81 -19.11 13.31
N VAL A 122 0.50 -18.89 13.08
CA VAL A 122 -0.49 -18.90 14.15
C VAL A 122 -1.78 -19.60 13.74
N ASN A 123 -2.42 -20.25 14.71
CA ASN A 123 -3.84 -20.58 14.65
C ASN A 123 -4.50 -20.27 16.01
N VAL A 124 -5.78 -19.92 15.98
CA VAL A 124 -6.58 -19.60 17.16
C VAL A 124 -7.74 -20.56 17.23
N ALA A 125 -7.87 -21.22 18.38
CA ALA A 125 -8.95 -22.15 18.68
C ALA A 125 -9.71 -21.73 19.93
N ARG A 126 -10.99 -22.11 19.97
CA ARG A 126 -11.84 -21.97 21.14
C ARG A 126 -12.20 -23.36 21.64
N PHE A 127 -12.30 -23.53 22.95
CA PHE A 127 -12.71 -24.78 23.55
C PHE A 127 -13.74 -24.57 24.66
N ASN A 128 -14.65 -25.52 24.76
CA ASN A 128 -15.56 -25.72 25.88
C ASN A 128 -15.59 -27.23 26.16
N GLU A 129 -16.64 -27.94 25.77
CA GLU A 129 -16.70 -29.41 25.74
C GLU A 129 -15.93 -30.01 24.56
N LYS A 130 -15.72 -29.23 23.51
CA LYS A 130 -14.94 -29.60 22.32
C LYS A 130 -14.12 -28.41 21.84
N ALA A 131 -12.98 -28.70 21.21
CA ALA A 131 -12.12 -27.68 20.62
C ALA A 131 -12.38 -27.52 19.12
N TYR A 132 -12.47 -26.27 18.66
CA TYR A 132 -12.62 -25.92 17.24
C TYR A 132 -11.75 -24.70 16.90
N ALA A 133 -11.20 -24.66 15.68
CA ALA A 133 -10.60 -23.45 15.15
C ALA A 133 -11.65 -22.33 15.09
N VAL A 134 -11.24 -21.11 15.48
CA VAL A 134 -12.11 -19.93 15.46
C VAL A 134 -12.45 -19.52 14.03
N VAL A 135 -11.51 -19.76 13.10
CA VAL A 135 -11.68 -19.53 11.67
C VAL A 135 -11.78 -20.89 10.97
N PRO A 136 -12.96 -21.30 10.48
CA PRO A 136 -13.16 -22.64 9.91
C PRO A 136 -12.31 -22.97 8.68
N CYS A 137 -11.93 -21.96 7.89
CA CYS A 137 -11.12 -22.14 6.69
C CYS A 137 -9.62 -22.36 7.00
N PHE A 138 -9.16 -22.03 8.20
CA PHE A 138 -7.77 -22.24 8.63
C PHE A 138 -7.64 -23.61 9.31
N THR A 139 -7.47 -24.64 8.50
CA THR A 139 -7.34 -26.03 8.95
C THR A 139 -5.98 -26.34 9.59
N THR A 140 -4.96 -25.55 9.27
CA THR A 140 -3.59 -25.62 9.80
C THR A 140 -3.14 -24.25 10.31
N LEU A 141 -1.93 -24.16 10.87
CA LEU A 141 -1.26 -22.90 11.11
C LEU A 141 -1.16 -22.08 9.81
N VAL A 142 -1.35 -20.77 9.92
CA VAL A 142 -1.21 -19.82 8.80
C VAL A 142 -0.21 -18.74 9.18
N GLN A 143 0.47 -18.17 8.19
CA GLN A 143 1.38 -17.06 8.39
C GLN A 143 0.67 -15.87 9.04
N ALA A 144 1.28 -15.24 10.05
CA ALA A 144 0.71 -14.15 10.82
C ALA A 144 0.83 -12.79 10.11
N ASN A 145 0.49 -12.76 8.82
CA ASN A 145 0.45 -11.53 8.02
C ASN A 145 -0.73 -10.61 8.42
N ILE A 146 -0.72 -9.36 7.95
CA ILE A 146 -1.74 -8.36 8.28
C ILE A 146 -3.16 -8.85 7.92
N LYS A 147 -3.33 -9.51 6.76
CA LYS A 147 -4.63 -10.00 6.25
C LYS A 147 -5.20 -11.08 7.17
N ASN A 148 -4.40 -12.11 7.48
CA ASN A 148 -4.78 -13.24 8.33
C ASN A 148 -5.03 -12.80 9.77
N LYS A 149 -4.17 -11.93 10.32
CA LYS A 149 -4.38 -11.35 11.67
C LYS A 149 -5.71 -10.62 11.76
N LYS A 150 -6.09 -9.84 10.74
CA LYS A 150 -7.39 -9.14 10.71
C LYS A 150 -8.56 -10.14 10.77
N ILE A 151 -8.51 -11.21 9.99
CA ILE A 151 -9.55 -12.27 9.99
C ILE A 151 -9.66 -12.91 11.38
N PHE A 152 -8.53 -13.23 12.02
CA PHE A 152 -8.53 -13.75 13.39
C PHE A 152 -9.15 -12.78 14.38
N LYS A 153 -8.79 -11.49 14.33
CA LYS A 153 -9.33 -10.47 15.24
C LYS A 153 -10.85 -10.35 15.12
N GLU A 154 -11.39 -10.33 13.90
CA GLU A 154 -12.84 -10.28 13.67
C GLU A 154 -13.54 -11.53 14.22
N ALA A 155 -12.98 -12.71 13.97
CA ALA A 155 -13.57 -13.96 14.43
C ALA A 155 -13.50 -14.13 15.97
N VAL A 156 -12.41 -13.68 16.60
CA VAL A 156 -12.23 -13.65 18.06
C VAL A 156 -13.28 -12.75 18.72
N MET A 157 -13.59 -11.58 18.14
CA MET A 157 -14.60 -10.67 18.68
C MET A 157 -16.01 -11.30 18.73
N ASN A 158 -16.31 -12.22 17.81
CA ASN A 158 -17.61 -12.88 17.71
C ASN A 158 -17.79 -14.11 18.62
N MET A 159 -16.76 -14.52 19.38
CA MET A 159 -16.87 -15.69 20.27
C MET A 159 -17.93 -15.50 21.37
N GLN A 160 -18.60 -16.59 21.76
CA GLN A 160 -19.61 -16.58 22.83
C GLN A 160 -19.32 -17.69 23.85
N ALA A 161 -19.46 -17.36 25.13
CA ALA A 161 -19.28 -18.28 26.25
C ALA A 161 -20.52 -19.19 26.43
N LYS A 162 -20.35 -20.51 26.31
CA LYS A 162 -21.39 -21.54 26.52
C LYS A 162 -20.77 -22.90 26.87
N GLY A 163 -21.48 -23.68 27.68
CA GLY A 163 -21.12 -25.07 28.00
C GLY A 163 -20.12 -25.22 29.14
N THR A 164 -19.61 -26.43 29.32
CA THR A 164 -18.63 -26.78 30.36
C THR A 164 -17.18 -26.71 29.85
N THR A 165 -16.21 -26.79 30.76
CA THR A 165 -14.78 -26.65 30.44
C THR A 165 -14.11 -28.03 30.36
N ASP A 166 -13.46 -28.33 29.23
CA ASP A 166 -12.61 -29.52 29.07
C ASP A 166 -11.23 -29.13 28.50
N TYR A 167 -10.23 -29.10 29.39
CA TYR A 167 -8.85 -28.78 29.01
C TYR A 167 -8.20 -29.84 28.11
N LYS A 168 -8.61 -31.11 28.24
CA LYS A 168 -7.98 -32.20 27.50
C LYS A 168 -8.25 -32.05 26.01
N THR A 169 -9.49 -31.74 25.63
CA THR A 169 -9.83 -31.51 24.22
C THR A 169 -9.12 -30.29 23.64
N GLY A 170 -8.99 -29.21 24.41
CA GLY A 170 -8.25 -28.01 24.03
C GLY A 170 -6.78 -28.29 23.73
N PHE A 171 -6.08 -28.96 24.66
CA PHE A 171 -4.67 -29.30 24.47
C PHE A 171 -4.45 -30.36 23.40
N GLN A 172 -5.33 -31.35 23.29
CA GLN A 172 -5.25 -32.35 22.21
C GLN A 172 -5.31 -31.68 20.84
N PHE A 173 -6.28 -30.78 20.63
CA PHE A 173 -6.37 -30.00 19.39
C PHE A 173 -5.09 -29.20 19.11
N ALA A 174 -4.54 -28.54 20.13
CA ALA A 174 -3.33 -27.73 19.97
C ALA A 174 -2.11 -28.57 19.59
N PHE A 175 -1.93 -29.76 20.21
CA PHE A 175 -0.86 -30.68 19.84
C PHE A 175 -1.04 -31.26 18.45
N ASP A 176 -2.26 -31.64 18.07
CA ASP A 176 -2.56 -32.14 16.74
C ASP A 176 -2.26 -31.07 15.66
N GLN A 177 -2.45 -29.78 15.95
CA GLN A 177 -2.07 -28.69 15.05
C GLN A 177 -0.54 -28.49 14.97
N LEU A 178 0.18 -28.58 16.09
CA LEU A 178 1.63 -28.31 16.16
C LEU A 178 2.52 -29.48 15.71
N LEU A 179 2.07 -30.72 15.91
CA LEU A 179 2.88 -31.92 15.73
C LEU A 179 2.56 -32.68 14.45
N ASN A 180 1.34 -32.61 13.91
CA ASN A 180 1.04 -33.28 12.65
C ASN A 180 1.79 -32.61 11.49
N GLU A 181 2.60 -33.40 10.80
CA GLU A 181 3.32 -32.98 9.60
C GLU A 181 2.32 -32.82 8.45
N THR A 182 1.79 -31.62 8.31
CA THR A 182 1.10 -31.20 7.10
C THR A 182 2.12 -30.63 6.11
N SER A 183 1.86 -30.73 4.80
CA SER A 183 2.65 -30.07 3.75
C SER A 183 2.56 -28.54 3.77
N ALA A 184 2.03 -27.96 4.85
CA ALA A 184 1.83 -26.52 5.01
C ALA A 184 3.14 -25.85 5.45
N PRO A 185 3.45 -24.64 4.97
CA PRO A 185 4.59 -23.86 5.45
C PRO A 185 4.49 -23.60 6.96
N ARG A 186 5.63 -23.64 7.66
CA ARG A 186 5.76 -23.41 9.11
C ARG A 186 7.08 -22.70 9.40
N ALA A 187 7.17 -22.03 10.56
CA ALA A 187 8.44 -21.47 11.02
C ALA A 187 9.43 -22.58 11.44
N ASN A 188 8.93 -23.70 11.97
CA ASN A 188 9.74 -24.86 12.40
C ASN A 188 10.86 -24.52 13.40
N CYS A 189 10.69 -23.43 14.17
CA CYS A 189 11.61 -22.99 15.20
C CYS A 189 10.98 -23.19 16.59
N ASN A 190 10.47 -22.13 17.22
CA ASN A 190 9.82 -22.26 18.52
C ASN A 190 8.38 -22.77 18.36
N LYS A 191 8.03 -23.88 19.03
CA LYS A 191 6.64 -24.38 19.10
C LYS A 191 6.02 -24.05 20.45
N MET A 192 4.85 -23.43 20.45
CA MET A 192 4.21 -23.01 21.69
C MET A 192 2.69 -23.00 21.66
N ILE A 193 2.11 -23.23 22.84
CA ILE A 193 0.68 -23.16 23.11
C ILE A 193 0.44 -22.05 24.14
N MET A 194 -0.51 -21.18 23.86
CA MET A 194 -0.97 -20.15 24.80
C MET A 194 -2.43 -20.42 25.16
N MET A 195 -2.71 -20.57 26.45
CA MET A 195 -4.05 -20.86 26.97
C MET A 195 -4.59 -19.67 27.75
N PHE A 196 -5.78 -19.19 27.39
CA PHE A 196 -6.51 -18.15 28.13
C PHE A 196 -7.75 -18.74 28.81
N THR A 197 -7.83 -18.64 30.14
CA THR A 197 -8.93 -19.17 30.97
C THR A 197 -9.07 -18.33 32.26
N ASP A 198 -10.15 -18.52 33.01
CA ASP A 198 -10.40 -17.87 34.30
C ASP A 198 -10.05 -18.77 35.50
N GLY A 199 -9.35 -19.88 35.26
CA GLY A 199 -9.02 -20.86 36.29
C GLY A 199 -9.62 -22.22 35.98
N GLY A 200 -9.24 -23.24 36.75
CA GLY A 200 -9.79 -24.58 36.58
C GLY A 200 -9.17 -25.59 37.51
N GLU A 201 -9.81 -26.76 37.59
CA GLU A 201 -9.48 -27.80 38.56
C GLU A 201 -8.59 -28.91 37.98
N ASP A 202 -8.65 -29.15 36.66
CA ASP A 202 -7.89 -30.20 35.99
C ASP A 202 -6.51 -29.70 35.51
N ARG A 203 -5.51 -30.58 35.59
CA ARG A 203 -4.15 -30.36 35.09
C ARG A 203 -3.91 -30.97 33.71
N ALA A 204 -4.82 -31.82 33.21
CA ALA A 204 -4.70 -32.52 31.93
C ALA A 204 -3.34 -33.23 31.73
N GLN A 205 -2.79 -33.80 32.81
CA GLN A 205 -1.44 -34.38 32.85
C GLN A 205 -1.26 -35.51 31.82
N ASP A 206 -2.30 -36.32 31.61
CA ASP A 206 -2.35 -37.42 30.65
C ASP A 206 -2.06 -36.98 29.20
N ILE A 207 -2.51 -35.78 28.82
CA ILE A 207 -2.24 -35.23 27.49
C ILE A 207 -0.76 -34.83 27.34
N PHE A 208 -0.18 -34.20 28.37
CA PHE A 208 1.24 -33.80 28.32
C PHE A 208 2.19 -35.00 28.35
N GLU A 209 1.86 -36.03 29.11
CA GLU A 209 2.60 -37.30 29.14
C GLU A 209 2.63 -37.98 27.77
N LYS A 210 1.51 -37.95 27.04
CA LYS A 210 1.40 -38.55 25.71
C LYS A 210 2.09 -37.74 24.61
N TYR A 211 1.93 -36.42 24.59
CA TYR A 211 2.30 -35.60 23.44
C TYR A 211 3.60 -34.81 23.59
N ASN A 212 4.02 -34.44 24.81
CA ASN A 212 5.15 -33.51 25.00
C ASN A 212 6.28 -34.08 25.87
N TRP A 213 6.00 -35.02 26.77
CA TRP A 213 7.01 -35.57 27.68
C TRP A 213 7.69 -36.83 27.09
N PRO A 214 8.98 -37.08 27.39
CA PRO A 214 9.84 -36.36 28.34
C PRO A 214 10.60 -35.15 27.76
N ASN A 215 10.65 -34.99 26.43
CA ASN A 215 11.54 -34.01 25.77
C ASN A 215 11.12 -32.54 25.97
N LYS A 216 9.82 -32.28 26.19
CA LYS A 216 9.24 -30.94 26.40
C LYS A 216 9.63 -29.97 25.29
N THR A 217 9.35 -30.37 24.05
CA THR A 217 9.68 -29.59 22.85
C THR A 217 8.73 -28.42 22.66
N VAL A 218 7.47 -28.56 23.10
CA VAL A 218 6.46 -27.50 23.04
C VAL A 218 6.39 -26.77 24.38
N ARG A 219 6.45 -25.44 24.34
CA ARG A 219 6.29 -24.59 25.53
C ARG A 219 4.82 -24.24 25.75
N VAL A 220 4.35 -24.27 26.99
CA VAL A 220 2.95 -23.97 27.32
C VAL A 220 2.87 -22.76 28.25
N PHE A 221 2.18 -21.72 27.80
CA PHE A 221 1.93 -20.51 28.57
C PHE A 221 0.46 -20.46 28.98
N THR A 222 0.20 -20.11 30.24
CA THR A 222 -1.16 -20.04 30.79
C THR A 222 -1.45 -18.62 31.27
N PHE A 223 -2.62 -18.11 30.90
CA PHE A 223 -3.09 -16.78 31.23
C PHE A 223 -4.38 -16.91 32.04
N SER A 224 -4.33 -16.48 33.31
CA SER A 224 -5.51 -16.29 34.15
C SER A 224 -6.08 -14.91 33.88
N VAL A 225 -7.33 -14.82 33.45
CA VAL A 225 -7.92 -13.54 33.00
C VAL A 225 -9.14 -13.17 33.82
N GLY A 226 -9.22 -11.90 34.20
CA GLY A 226 -10.32 -11.33 34.97
C GLY A 226 -10.11 -11.47 36.48
N GLN A 227 -11.02 -10.87 37.24
CA GLN A 227 -11.08 -11.05 38.68
C GLN A 227 -12.05 -12.20 38.97
N HIS A 228 -11.53 -13.30 39.50
CA HIS A 228 -12.29 -14.50 39.81
C HIS A 228 -11.74 -15.17 41.07
N ASN A 229 -12.55 -16.06 41.64
CA ASN A 229 -12.18 -16.85 42.83
C ASN A 229 -11.84 -18.31 42.49
N TYR A 230 -11.76 -18.66 41.19
CA TYR A 230 -11.36 -20.00 40.76
C TYR A 230 -9.89 -20.29 41.06
N ASP A 231 -9.55 -21.57 41.24
CA ASP A 231 -8.18 -22.00 41.50
C ASP A 231 -7.30 -21.83 40.25
N VAL A 232 -6.14 -21.20 40.45
CA VAL A 232 -5.12 -20.96 39.42
C VAL A 232 -3.92 -21.91 39.56
N THR A 233 -3.87 -22.69 40.64
CA THR A 233 -2.77 -23.62 40.93
C THR A 233 -2.55 -24.63 39.79
N PRO A 234 -3.60 -25.20 39.16
CA PRO A 234 -3.41 -26.07 38.00
C PRO A 234 -2.77 -25.35 36.80
N LEU A 235 -3.12 -24.10 36.53
CA LEU A 235 -2.54 -23.31 35.44
C LEU A 235 -1.05 -23.02 35.67
N GLN A 236 -0.68 -22.69 36.90
CA GLN A 236 0.71 -22.50 37.30
C GLN A 236 1.51 -23.80 37.12
N TRP A 237 0.91 -24.93 37.51
CA TRP A 237 1.53 -26.25 37.35
C TRP A 237 1.74 -26.58 35.86
N ILE A 238 0.74 -26.36 35.00
CA ILE A 238 0.84 -26.62 33.55
C ILE A 238 1.98 -25.82 32.93
N ALA A 239 2.09 -24.52 33.24
CA ALA A 239 3.16 -23.66 32.72
C ALA A 239 4.54 -24.11 33.21
N CYS A 240 4.67 -24.39 34.51
CA CYS A 240 5.93 -24.83 35.13
C CYS A 240 6.39 -26.19 34.56
N ALA A 241 5.47 -27.15 34.43
CA ALA A 241 5.79 -28.48 33.94
C ALA A 241 6.27 -28.50 32.48
N ASN A 242 5.87 -27.52 31.67
CA ASN A 242 6.15 -27.45 30.22
C ASN A 242 7.11 -26.31 29.82
N LYS A 243 8.00 -25.84 30.72
CA LYS A 243 9.02 -24.81 30.43
C LYS A 243 8.45 -23.49 29.85
N GLY A 244 7.22 -23.15 30.20
CA GLY A 244 6.57 -21.89 29.84
C GLY A 244 6.53 -20.92 31.01
N TYR A 245 5.47 -20.11 31.07
CA TYR A 245 5.28 -19.11 32.11
C TYR A 245 3.79 -18.85 32.37
N TYR A 246 3.49 -18.39 33.58
CA TYR A 246 2.14 -18.06 34.03
C TYR A 246 1.97 -16.54 34.09
N PHE A 247 0.85 -16.05 33.59
CA PHE A 247 0.50 -14.63 33.58
C PHE A 247 -0.90 -14.41 34.13
N GLU A 248 -1.09 -13.28 34.81
CA GLU A 248 -2.39 -12.87 35.36
C GLU A 248 -2.83 -11.54 34.74
N ILE A 249 -4.03 -11.47 34.19
CA ILE A 249 -4.58 -10.28 33.52
C ILE A 249 -5.86 -9.83 34.26
N PRO A 250 -5.74 -9.01 35.32
CA PRO A 250 -6.90 -8.59 36.09
C PRO A 250 -7.73 -7.49 35.41
N SER A 251 -7.13 -6.72 34.49
CA SER A 251 -7.77 -5.56 33.87
C SER A 251 -7.17 -5.22 32.50
N ILE A 252 -7.84 -4.31 31.77
CA ILE A 252 -7.41 -3.83 30.44
C ILE A 252 -6.00 -3.22 30.48
N GLY A 253 -5.65 -2.50 31.54
CA GLY A 253 -4.33 -1.87 31.68
C GLY A 253 -3.18 -2.88 31.77
N ALA A 254 -3.45 -4.08 32.30
CA ALA A 254 -2.46 -5.15 32.44
C ALA A 254 -2.21 -5.92 31.13
N ILE A 255 -3.19 -5.91 30.21
CA ILE A 255 -3.12 -6.66 28.93
C ILE A 255 -1.85 -6.29 28.17
N ARG A 256 -1.56 -4.99 28.04
CA ARG A 256 -0.47 -4.49 27.18
C ARG A 256 0.92 -4.91 27.68
N ILE A 257 1.08 -5.20 28.96
CA ILE A 257 2.38 -5.61 29.53
C ILE A 257 2.52 -7.13 29.43
N ASN A 258 1.52 -7.86 29.94
CA ASN A 258 1.59 -9.32 30.08
C ASN A 258 1.54 -10.07 28.74
N THR A 259 0.98 -9.45 27.70
CA THR A 259 0.97 -10.03 26.35
C THR A 259 2.31 -9.95 25.63
N GLN A 260 3.33 -9.27 26.19
CA GLN A 260 4.68 -9.17 25.59
C GLN A 260 5.76 -9.90 26.39
N GLU A 261 5.60 -10.07 27.70
CA GLU A 261 6.62 -10.66 28.57
C GLU A 261 6.99 -12.10 28.22
N TYR A 262 6.17 -12.82 27.44
CA TYR A 262 6.54 -14.15 26.95
C TYR A 262 7.80 -14.14 26.07
N LEU A 263 8.13 -13.00 25.42
CA LEU A 263 9.35 -12.84 24.61
C LEU A 263 10.61 -13.03 25.46
N ASP A 264 10.60 -12.62 26.72
CA ASP A 264 11.73 -12.81 27.64
C ASP A 264 12.03 -14.30 27.90
N VAL A 265 10.99 -15.14 27.84
CA VAL A 265 11.13 -16.60 27.98
C VAL A 265 11.66 -17.22 26.68
N LEU A 266 11.23 -16.70 25.53
CA LEU A 266 11.68 -17.14 24.21
C LEU A 266 13.12 -16.70 23.90
N GLY A 267 13.58 -15.58 24.48
CA GLY A 267 14.96 -15.10 24.34
C GLY A 267 16.00 -15.95 25.07
N ARG A 268 15.63 -16.76 26.06
CA ARG A 268 16.61 -17.49 26.91
C ARG A 268 17.54 -18.43 26.12
N PRO A 269 17.05 -19.28 25.20
CA PRO A 269 17.93 -20.12 24.39
C PRO A 269 18.86 -19.31 23.48
N MET A 270 18.42 -18.13 23.03
CA MET A 270 19.21 -17.22 22.21
C MET A 270 20.39 -16.64 23.01
N VAL A 271 20.15 -16.23 24.26
CA VAL A 271 21.21 -15.77 25.18
C VAL A 271 22.23 -16.88 25.45
N LEU A 272 21.77 -18.13 25.65
CA LEU A 272 22.64 -19.28 25.89
C LEU A 272 23.47 -19.69 24.66
N ALA A 273 23.02 -19.38 23.45
CA ALA A 273 23.79 -19.62 22.22
C ALA A 273 24.97 -18.64 22.06
N GLY A 274 25.03 -17.58 22.87
CA GLY A 274 26.14 -16.63 22.92
C GLY A 274 26.37 -15.94 21.57
N GLU A 275 27.63 -15.83 21.14
CA GLU A 275 28.00 -15.14 19.90
C GLU A 275 27.32 -15.69 18.65
N ARG A 276 26.93 -16.98 18.62
CA ARG A 276 26.24 -17.56 17.46
C ARG A 276 24.86 -16.95 17.22
N ALA A 277 24.24 -16.41 18.26
CA ALA A 277 22.93 -15.77 18.18
C ALA A 277 23.01 -14.27 17.84
N LYS A 278 24.20 -13.65 17.86
CA LYS A 278 24.37 -12.26 17.47
C LYS A 278 24.48 -12.14 15.95
N GLN A 279 23.34 -12.29 15.29
CA GLN A 279 23.20 -12.07 13.86
C GLN A 279 22.36 -10.82 13.64
N VAL A 280 22.78 -9.99 12.68
CA VAL A 280 21.99 -8.82 12.29
C VAL A 280 20.77 -9.30 11.52
N GLN A 281 19.59 -8.88 11.97
CA GLN A 281 18.33 -9.15 11.28
C GLN A 281 17.74 -7.85 10.76
N TRP A 282 17.17 -7.89 9.57
CA TRP A 282 16.54 -6.72 8.95
C TRP A 282 15.03 -6.82 9.05
N THR A 283 14.40 -5.72 9.44
CA THR A 283 12.95 -5.65 9.50
C THR A 283 12.29 -5.47 8.14
N ASN A 284 11.00 -5.79 8.08
CA ASN A 284 10.11 -5.31 7.04
C ASN A 284 10.04 -3.77 7.04
N VAL A 285 9.62 -3.20 5.91
CA VAL A 285 9.45 -1.74 5.77
C VAL A 285 8.35 -1.24 6.70
N TYR A 286 8.67 -0.22 7.49
CA TYR A 286 7.69 0.45 8.36
C TYR A 286 7.90 1.96 8.39
N GLN A 287 6.88 2.67 8.87
CA GLN A 287 6.94 4.12 9.04
C GLN A 287 7.66 4.46 10.35
N ASP A 288 8.74 5.23 10.27
CA ASP A 288 9.49 5.70 11.44
C ASP A 288 8.61 6.55 12.37
N ALA A 289 8.72 6.30 13.67
CA ALA A 289 8.02 7.03 14.73
C ALA A 289 8.47 8.50 14.84
N LEU A 290 9.73 8.80 14.50
CA LEU A 290 10.29 10.15 14.51
C LEU A 290 10.06 10.91 13.19
N GLY A 291 9.49 10.24 12.19
CA GLY A 291 9.03 10.82 10.93
C GLY A 291 10.13 11.01 9.88
N LEU A 292 11.14 10.14 9.82
CA LEU A 292 12.04 9.99 8.67
C LEU A 292 11.33 9.47 7.40
N GLY A 293 10.15 8.86 7.55
CA GLY A 293 9.44 8.22 6.44
C GLY A 293 9.50 6.70 6.56
N LEU A 294 9.58 6.02 5.41
CA LEU A 294 9.73 4.57 5.37
C LEU A 294 11.18 4.19 5.66
N VAL A 295 11.37 3.28 6.62
CA VAL A 295 12.68 2.79 7.06
C VAL A 295 12.69 1.27 7.16
N ILE A 296 13.90 0.71 7.13
CA ILE A 296 14.20 -0.62 7.64
C ILE A 296 15.20 -0.48 8.79
N THR A 297 15.15 -1.38 9.76
CA THR A 297 16.07 -1.37 10.89
C THR A 297 16.87 -2.65 10.90
N GLY A 298 18.20 -2.52 10.96
CA GLY A 298 19.09 -3.63 11.26
C GLY A 298 19.16 -3.79 12.78
N THR A 299 18.80 -4.97 13.29
CA THR A 299 18.66 -5.22 14.73
C THR A 299 19.63 -6.27 15.23
N MET A 300 20.07 -6.11 16.47
CA MET A 300 20.94 -7.07 17.15
C MET A 300 20.60 -7.12 18.65
N PRO A 301 20.44 -8.32 19.24
CA PRO A 301 20.18 -8.45 20.68
C PRO A 301 21.43 -8.15 21.52
N VAL A 302 21.21 -7.55 22.69
CA VAL A 302 22.24 -7.30 23.69
C VAL A 302 22.01 -8.22 24.89
N PHE A 303 23.02 -9.02 25.24
CA PHE A 303 22.93 -10.01 26.31
C PHE A 303 23.49 -9.51 27.64
N ASN A 304 22.89 -9.96 28.74
CA ASN A 304 23.47 -9.75 30.07
C ASN A 304 24.55 -10.81 30.32
N LEU A 305 25.82 -10.38 30.37
CA LEU A 305 27.00 -11.24 30.56
C LEU A 305 27.59 -11.16 31.98
N THR A 306 26.84 -10.63 32.94
CA THR A 306 27.31 -10.51 34.33
C THR A 306 27.60 -11.90 34.90
N THR A 307 28.76 -12.06 35.54
CA THR A 307 29.27 -13.37 36.01
C THR A 307 28.91 -13.70 37.46
N ASP A 308 28.11 -12.87 38.11
CA ASP A 308 27.59 -13.14 39.45
C ASP A 308 26.55 -14.27 39.38
N GLY A 309 26.71 -15.28 40.24
CA GLY A 309 26.06 -16.60 40.19
C GLY A 309 24.54 -16.67 40.38
N ASP A 310 23.80 -15.60 40.08
CA ASP A 310 22.34 -15.57 40.09
C ASP A 310 21.73 -15.87 38.71
N SER A 311 20.61 -16.58 38.74
CA SER A 311 19.88 -17.15 37.59
C SER A 311 19.24 -16.14 36.61
N LYS A 312 19.53 -14.83 36.74
CA LYS A 312 19.01 -13.75 35.87
C LYS A 312 19.82 -13.51 34.60
N ASN A 313 20.94 -14.23 34.41
CA ASN A 313 21.85 -14.07 33.27
C ASN A 313 21.30 -14.65 31.94
N GLN A 314 20.04 -15.08 31.91
CA GLN A 314 19.40 -15.68 30.72
C GLN A 314 18.45 -14.72 30.00
N LEU A 315 18.45 -13.43 30.35
CA LEU A 315 17.62 -12.41 29.70
C LEU A 315 18.48 -11.48 28.84
N ILE A 316 17.85 -10.89 27.83
CA ILE A 316 18.45 -9.80 27.05
C ILE A 316 18.38 -8.50 27.87
N LEU A 317 19.40 -7.65 27.75
CA LEU A 317 19.35 -6.28 28.27
C LEU A 317 18.43 -5.40 27.39
N GLY A 318 18.34 -5.74 26.12
CA GLY A 318 17.58 -5.00 25.12
C GLY A 318 18.01 -5.35 23.70
N VAL A 319 17.60 -4.53 22.75
CA VAL A 319 17.91 -4.66 21.33
C VAL A 319 18.50 -3.35 20.84
N MET A 320 19.62 -3.43 20.12
CA MET A 320 20.15 -2.31 19.36
C MET A 320 19.58 -2.33 17.95
N GLY A 321 19.29 -1.14 17.43
CA GLY A 321 18.79 -0.92 16.08
C GLY A 321 19.53 0.22 15.39
N VAL A 322 19.69 0.10 14.09
CA VAL A 322 20.12 1.19 13.21
C VAL A 322 19.16 1.32 12.05
N ASP A 323 18.64 2.52 11.82
CA ASP A 323 17.69 2.78 10.75
C ASP A 323 18.38 3.15 9.45
N ILE A 324 17.89 2.58 8.34
CA ILE A 324 18.22 2.99 6.98
C ILE A 324 16.95 3.51 6.33
N ALA A 325 17.01 4.75 5.82
CA ALA A 325 15.89 5.35 5.13
C ALA A 325 15.78 4.77 3.71
N LEU A 326 14.56 4.44 3.27
CA LEU A 326 14.35 3.95 1.91
C LEU A 326 14.75 4.99 0.83
N SER A 327 14.82 6.28 1.18
CA SER A 327 15.34 7.33 0.30
C SER A 327 16.82 7.12 -0.05
N GLU A 328 17.63 6.63 0.90
CA GLU A 328 19.06 6.39 0.70
C GLU A 328 19.29 5.20 -0.22
N ILE A 329 18.53 4.12 -0.01
CA ILE A 329 18.55 2.95 -0.91
C ILE A 329 18.11 3.37 -2.33
N LYS A 330 17.14 4.29 -2.44
CA LYS A 330 16.71 4.83 -3.75
C LYS A 330 17.82 5.62 -4.44
N GLU A 331 18.66 6.35 -3.72
CA GLU A 331 19.80 7.08 -4.29
C GLU A 331 20.85 6.14 -4.92
N LEU A 332 21.04 4.95 -4.33
CA LEU A 332 21.91 3.91 -4.89
C LEU A 332 21.34 3.27 -6.18
N THR A 333 20.06 3.48 -6.47
CA THR A 333 19.37 2.95 -7.67
C THR A 333 18.88 4.07 -8.59
N PRO A 334 19.78 4.81 -9.27
CA PRO A 334 19.42 5.98 -10.04
C PRO A 334 18.55 5.65 -11.27
N ARG A 335 17.25 5.97 -11.16
CA ARG A 335 16.25 5.72 -12.23
C ARG A 335 16.56 6.43 -13.55
N TYR A 336 17.23 7.58 -13.51
CA TYR A 336 17.56 8.34 -14.72
C TYR A 336 18.47 7.58 -15.70
N LYS A 337 19.22 6.57 -15.23
CA LYS A 337 20.03 5.71 -16.12
C LYS A 337 19.21 4.63 -16.81
N LEU A 338 18.02 4.32 -16.30
CA LEU A 338 17.17 3.21 -16.74
C LEU A 338 16.08 3.67 -17.73
N GLY A 339 15.85 4.98 -17.83
CA GLY A 339 14.74 5.58 -18.58
C GLY A 339 13.43 5.59 -17.77
N ALA A 340 12.40 6.27 -18.28
CA ALA A 340 11.16 6.51 -17.52
C ALA A 340 10.36 5.25 -17.15
N ASN A 341 10.47 4.19 -17.95
CA ASN A 341 9.77 2.93 -17.73
C ASN A 341 10.66 1.83 -17.14
N GLY A 342 11.95 2.11 -16.95
CA GLY A 342 12.87 1.22 -16.25
C GLY A 342 12.87 1.50 -14.75
N TYR A 343 12.89 0.44 -13.93
CA TYR A 343 12.93 0.59 -12.48
C TYR A 343 13.62 -0.60 -11.82
N THR A 344 14.17 -0.34 -10.64
CA THR A 344 14.64 -1.36 -9.71
C THR A 344 13.52 -1.71 -8.73
N PHE A 345 13.55 -2.94 -8.26
CA PHE A 345 12.75 -3.38 -7.13
C PHE A 345 13.57 -4.33 -6.26
N ALA A 346 13.24 -4.45 -4.98
CA ALA A 346 13.90 -5.39 -4.09
C ALA A 346 12.82 -6.14 -3.31
N ILE A 347 13.03 -7.43 -3.09
CA ILE A 347 12.13 -8.28 -2.30
C ILE A 347 12.86 -8.96 -1.16
N ASP A 348 12.13 -9.23 -0.09
CA ASP A 348 12.57 -10.08 1.02
C ASP A 348 12.29 -11.58 0.73
N PRO A 349 12.72 -12.50 1.62
CA PRO A 349 12.44 -13.94 1.50
C PRO A 349 10.96 -14.30 1.58
N ASN A 350 10.10 -13.42 2.10
CA ASN A 350 8.66 -13.61 2.16
C ASN A 350 7.96 -13.14 0.85
N GLY A 351 8.68 -12.40 0.00
CA GLY A 351 8.21 -11.79 -1.25
C GLY A 351 7.63 -10.38 -1.11
N TYR A 352 7.76 -9.76 0.07
CA TYR A 352 7.41 -8.36 0.29
C TYR A 352 8.42 -7.43 -0.36
N VAL A 353 7.93 -6.32 -0.93
CA VAL A 353 8.79 -5.34 -1.58
C VAL A 353 9.45 -4.41 -0.57
N LEU A 354 10.77 -4.38 -0.59
CA LEU A 354 11.59 -3.38 0.10
C LEU A 354 11.65 -2.08 -0.70
N LEU A 355 11.80 -2.19 -2.02
CA LEU A 355 11.90 -1.07 -2.94
C LEU A 355 10.98 -1.36 -4.13
N HIS A 356 10.07 -0.43 -4.44
CA HIS A 356 9.23 -0.52 -5.63
C HIS A 356 8.65 0.86 -5.98
N PRO A 357 8.43 1.22 -7.27
CA PRO A 357 7.78 2.48 -7.63
C PRO A 357 6.37 2.66 -7.05
N ASN A 358 5.62 1.57 -6.90
CA ASN A 358 4.25 1.60 -6.39
C ASN A 358 4.18 1.53 -4.85
N LEU A 359 5.32 1.45 -4.14
CA LEU A 359 5.33 1.48 -2.67
C LEU A 359 5.22 2.92 -2.17
N GLN A 360 4.10 3.25 -1.52
CA GLN A 360 3.79 4.61 -1.06
C GLN A 360 3.82 4.73 0.48
N PRO A 361 4.19 5.89 1.04
CA PRO A 361 4.27 6.12 2.49
C PRO A 361 2.92 6.44 3.15
N LYS A 362 1.79 6.16 2.49
CA LYS A 362 0.48 6.76 2.81
C LYS A 362 -0.19 6.29 4.11
N VAL A 363 0.33 5.28 4.83
CA VAL A 363 -0.48 4.56 5.85
C VAL A 363 0.26 4.32 7.17
N LYS A 364 -0.48 4.41 8.30
CA LYS A 364 -0.02 4.16 9.69
C LYS A 364 0.15 2.68 10.09
N ASN A 365 -0.37 1.75 9.28
CA ASN A 365 -0.28 0.29 9.48
C ASN A 365 0.89 -0.28 8.67
N PRO A 366 1.40 -1.49 9.00
CA PRO A 366 2.65 -1.97 8.42
C PRO A 366 2.57 -2.01 6.89
N VAL A 367 3.66 -1.58 6.26
CA VAL A 367 3.74 -1.23 4.84
C VAL A 367 4.10 -2.46 3.99
N THR A 368 3.80 -3.66 4.51
CA THR A 368 4.12 -4.94 3.87
C THR A 368 3.22 -5.13 2.64
N LEU A 369 3.78 -4.81 1.47
CA LEU A 369 3.16 -5.00 0.17
C LEU A 369 3.91 -6.14 -0.55
N ASP A 370 3.21 -7.16 -1.02
CA ASP A 370 3.82 -8.23 -1.82
C ASP A 370 4.15 -7.71 -3.22
N PHE A 371 5.21 -8.21 -3.85
CA PHE A 371 5.52 -7.97 -5.26
C PHE A 371 4.33 -8.25 -6.18
N LEU A 372 3.57 -9.33 -5.94
CA LEU A 372 2.38 -9.68 -6.74
C LEU A 372 1.17 -8.78 -6.48
N ASP A 373 1.18 -8.04 -5.37
CA ASP A 373 0.18 -7.02 -5.06
C ASP A 373 0.62 -5.65 -5.59
N ALA A 374 1.94 -5.39 -5.66
CA ALA A 374 2.52 -4.16 -6.17
C ALA A 374 2.44 -4.03 -7.70
N GLU A 375 2.44 -5.14 -8.42
CA GLU A 375 2.27 -5.20 -9.87
C GLU A 375 1.06 -6.05 -10.27
N LEU A 376 0.61 -5.93 -11.52
CA LEU A 376 -0.43 -6.83 -12.04
C LEU A 376 0.09 -8.29 -12.04
N PRO A 377 -0.65 -9.23 -11.41
CA PRO A 377 -0.19 -10.60 -11.25
C PRO A 377 -0.22 -11.36 -12.58
N ASP A 378 0.84 -12.14 -12.80
CA ASP A 378 1.13 -12.95 -13.98
C ASP A 378 1.88 -14.21 -13.57
N ARG A 379 1.58 -15.37 -14.18
CA ARG A 379 2.25 -16.65 -13.88
C ARG A 379 3.77 -16.58 -14.05
N ASN A 380 4.27 -15.79 -15.00
CA ASN A 380 5.70 -15.61 -15.16
C ASN A 380 6.30 -14.80 -14.01
N LYS A 381 5.58 -13.82 -13.47
CA LYS A 381 6.01 -13.01 -12.32
C LYS A 381 5.99 -13.81 -11.02
N GLU A 382 5.03 -14.72 -10.86
CA GLU A 382 5.00 -15.69 -9.75
C GLU A 382 6.27 -16.55 -9.74
N GLU A 383 6.68 -17.05 -10.91
CA GLU A 383 7.91 -17.83 -11.05
C GLU A 383 9.17 -16.97 -10.79
N ILE A 384 9.22 -15.74 -11.28
CA ILE A 384 10.32 -14.80 -11.00
C ILE A 384 10.43 -14.55 -9.49
N ARG A 385 9.31 -14.23 -8.83
CA ARG A 385 9.24 -14.05 -7.38
C ARG A 385 9.75 -15.27 -6.65
N ARG A 386 9.33 -16.47 -7.04
CA ARG A 386 9.79 -17.72 -6.43
C ARG A 386 11.30 -17.92 -6.57
N GLN A 387 11.86 -17.68 -7.76
CA GLN A 387 13.30 -17.81 -7.99
C GLN A 387 14.13 -16.78 -7.20
N MET A 388 13.61 -15.56 -7.05
CA MET A 388 14.22 -14.53 -6.22
C MET A 388 14.20 -14.90 -4.73
N ILE A 389 13.09 -15.45 -4.23
CA ILE A 389 12.98 -15.98 -2.84
C ILE A 389 13.93 -17.15 -2.62
N ASP A 390 14.07 -18.04 -3.60
CA ASP A 390 15.04 -19.15 -3.56
C ASP A 390 16.51 -18.68 -3.67
N GLY A 391 16.77 -17.36 -3.77
CA GLY A 391 18.11 -16.78 -3.87
C GLY A 391 18.83 -17.04 -5.20
N LYS A 392 18.09 -17.36 -6.28
CA LYS A 392 18.67 -17.66 -7.59
C LYS A 392 18.77 -16.41 -8.45
N ALA A 393 19.91 -16.18 -9.09
CA ALA A 393 20.05 -15.15 -10.12
C ALA A 393 19.43 -15.61 -11.45
N GLY A 394 18.86 -14.67 -12.20
CA GLY A 394 18.24 -14.99 -13.48
C GLY A 394 17.82 -13.78 -14.30
N GLN A 395 17.45 -14.05 -15.55
CA GLN A 395 16.88 -13.06 -16.45
C GLN A 395 15.74 -13.70 -17.24
N ARG A 396 14.65 -12.95 -17.43
CA ARG A 396 13.52 -13.38 -18.25
C ARG A 396 12.90 -12.21 -18.98
N ARG A 397 12.68 -12.39 -20.28
CA ARG A 397 11.91 -11.45 -21.10
C ARG A 397 10.47 -11.97 -21.20
N ILE A 398 9.52 -11.16 -20.74
CA ILE A 398 8.09 -11.51 -20.70
C ILE A 398 7.26 -10.43 -21.38
N LYS A 399 6.12 -10.84 -21.94
CA LYS A 399 5.07 -9.94 -22.38
C LYS A 399 4.08 -9.82 -21.22
N THR A 400 3.94 -8.62 -20.65
CA THR A 400 3.13 -8.38 -19.45
C THR A 400 2.25 -7.16 -19.63
N LEU A 401 1.17 -7.12 -18.86
CA LEU A 401 0.35 -5.93 -18.70
C LEU A 401 1.05 -4.98 -17.71
N VAL A 402 1.11 -3.70 -18.04
CA VAL A 402 1.59 -2.62 -17.18
C VAL A 402 0.46 -1.62 -16.98
N LYS A 403 0.16 -1.35 -15.71
CA LYS A 403 -0.83 -0.35 -15.31
C LYS A 403 -0.23 1.05 -15.44
N SER A 404 -1.01 2.00 -15.95
CA SER A 404 -0.58 3.40 -16.08
C SER A 404 -0.49 4.10 -14.73
N VAL A 405 0.26 5.19 -14.67
CA VAL A 405 0.48 5.97 -13.43
C VAL A 405 -0.81 6.60 -12.91
N ASP A 406 -1.70 7.00 -13.83
CA ASP A 406 -3.03 7.54 -13.52
C ASP A 406 -4.10 6.46 -13.32
N GLU A 407 -3.71 5.19 -13.32
CA GLU A 407 -4.57 4.03 -13.01
C GLU A 407 -5.78 3.81 -13.95
N ARG A 408 -5.87 4.57 -15.04
CA ARG A 408 -6.95 4.48 -16.05
C ARG A 408 -6.68 3.49 -17.16
N TYR A 409 -5.41 3.24 -17.49
CA TYR A 409 -5.01 2.49 -18.67
C TYR A 409 -4.16 1.28 -18.32
N ILE A 410 -4.18 0.28 -19.19
CA ILE A 410 -3.27 -0.86 -19.17
C ILE A 410 -2.66 -1.01 -20.56
N ASP A 411 -1.33 -1.09 -20.63
CA ASP A 411 -0.59 -1.33 -21.85
C ASP A 411 0.03 -2.73 -21.82
N GLU A 412 -0.12 -3.50 -22.91
CA GLU A 412 0.53 -4.80 -23.07
C GLU A 412 1.92 -4.64 -23.69
N VAL A 413 2.96 -4.83 -22.89
CA VAL A 413 4.34 -4.44 -23.24
C VAL A 413 5.32 -5.59 -23.02
N GLN A 414 6.46 -5.55 -23.73
CA GLN A 414 7.58 -6.44 -23.45
C GLN A 414 8.50 -5.82 -22.41
N ARG A 415 8.81 -6.59 -21.36
CA ARG A 415 9.73 -6.22 -20.29
C ARG A 415 10.76 -7.31 -20.09
N THR A 416 11.99 -6.90 -19.82
CA THR A 416 13.07 -7.79 -19.38
C THR A 416 13.24 -7.61 -17.88
N TYR A 417 13.01 -8.67 -17.12
CA TYR A 417 13.28 -8.74 -15.69
C TYR A 417 14.64 -9.42 -15.51
N ILE A 418 15.50 -8.83 -14.70
CA ILE A 418 16.83 -9.34 -14.33
C ILE A 418 16.89 -9.28 -12.82
N TRP A 419 17.34 -10.35 -12.16
CA TRP A 419 17.42 -10.37 -10.70
C TRP A 419 18.64 -11.14 -10.20
N SER A 420 19.08 -10.78 -9.00
CA SER A 420 20.20 -11.40 -8.30
C SER A 420 20.02 -11.27 -6.79
N PRO A 421 20.49 -12.23 -5.98
CA PRO A 421 20.60 -12.03 -4.53
C PRO A 421 21.59 -10.90 -4.22
N VAL A 422 21.37 -10.20 -3.11
CA VAL A 422 22.28 -9.19 -2.57
C VAL A 422 23.22 -9.86 -1.58
N GLU A 423 24.52 -9.89 -1.89
CA GLU A 423 25.52 -10.54 -1.06
C GLU A 423 25.53 -9.98 0.38
N GLY A 424 25.54 -10.87 1.38
CA GLY A 424 25.54 -10.50 2.79
C GLY A 424 24.17 -10.23 3.40
N THR A 425 23.08 -10.36 2.65
CA THR A 425 21.70 -10.23 3.13
C THR A 425 20.78 -11.28 2.51
N ASP A 426 19.56 -11.40 3.02
CA ASP A 426 18.54 -12.30 2.46
C ASP A 426 17.66 -11.61 1.39
N TYR A 427 18.02 -10.39 0.97
CA TYR A 427 17.28 -9.66 -0.06
C TYR A 427 17.68 -10.07 -1.46
N SER A 428 16.73 -10.00 -2.40
CA SER A 428 17.03 -10.08 -3.84
C SER A 428 16.66 -8.77 -4.54
N LEU A 429 17.58 -8.27 -5.36
CA LEU A 429 17.41 -7.08 -6.17
C LEU A 429 17.00 -7.48 -7.58
N GLY A 430 15.91 -6.88 -8.06
CA GLY A 430 15.41 -6.97 -9.41
C GLY A 430 15.54 -5.65 -10.17
N LEU A 431 15.71 -5.77 -11.48
CA LEU A 431 15.77 -4.68 -12.44
C LEU A 431 14.82 -4.99 -13.59
N VAL A 432 13.94 -4.05 -13.89
CA VAL A 432 12.99 -4.13 -15.01
C VAL A 432 13.40 -3.11 -16.06
N LEU A 433 13.59 -3.57 -17.29
CA LEU A 433 13.94 -2.73 -18.44
C LEU A 433 13.00 -2.95 -19.63
N PRO A 434 12.52 -1.87 -20.27
CA PRO A 434 12.01 -1.94 -21.63
C PRO A 434 13.10 -2.32 -22.65
N SER A 435 12.70 -2.94 -23.75
CA SER A 435 13.64 -3.29 -24.85
C SER A 435 14.32 -2.07 -25.49
N TYR A 436 13.71 -0.88 -25.46
CA TYR A 436 14.30 0.34 -26.01
C TYR A 436 15.25 1.07 -25.05
N SER A 437 15.32 0.66 -23.78
CA SER A 437 16.19 1.30 -22.77
C SER A 437 17.44 0.46 -22.46
N GLU A 438 17.77 -0.52 -23.30
CA GLU A 438 19.05 -1.25 -23.22
C GLU A 438 20.25 -0.34 -23.52
N ASN A 439 20.00 0.79 -24.20
CA ASN A 439 20.98 1.82 -24.50
C ASN A 439 20.53 3.18 -23.95
N HIS A 440 21.47 4.01 -23.51
CA HIS A 440 21.22 5.38 -23.06
C HIS A 440 22.15 6.37 -23.75
N ILE A 441 21.72 7.64 -23.83
CA ILE A 441 22.55 8.72 -24.37
C ILE A 441 23.35 9.33 -23.22
N LYS A 442 24.67 9.29 -23.34
CA LYS A 442 25.57 10.02 -22.45
C LYS A 442 26.04 11.28 -23.18
N ALA A 443 25.68 12.45 -22.67
CA ALA A 443 26.12 13.71 -23.23
C ALA A 443 27.64 13.87 -23.06
N ASN A 444 28.38 13.98 -24.17
CA ASN A 444 29.79 14.34 -24.14
C ASN A 444 29.92 15.86 -24.34
N LEU A 445 29.71 16.61 -23.25
CA LEU A 445 29.78 18.06 -23.26
C LEU A 445 31.18 18.53 -22.81
N SER A 446 32.25 18.04 -23.43
CA SER A 446 33.62 18.44 -23.08
C SER A 446 33.95 19.90 -23.45
N ASP A 447 33.16 20.49 -24.35
CA ASP A 447 33.31 21.88 -24.77
C ASP A 447 32.55 22.83 -23.82
N GLN A 448 33.30 23.71 -23.16
CA GLN A 448 32.77 24.71 -22.23
C GLN A 448 31.78 25.67 -22.92
N ILE A 449 31.96 25.96 -24.23
CA ILE A 449 31.07 26.84 -24.98
C ILE A 449 29.72 26.16 -25.21
N LEU A 450 29.71 24.87 -25.57
CA LEU A 450 28.47 24.09 -25.73
C LEU A 450 27.72 23.92 -24.40
N GLN A 451 28.45 23.73 -23.28
CA GLN A 451 27.83 23.71 -21.94
C GLN A 451 27.13 25.04 -21.60
N VAL A 452 27.81 26.15 -21.85
CA VAL A 452 27.28 27.51 -21.58
C VAL A 452 26.08 27.80 -22.47
N GLN A 453 26.12 27.41 -23.76
CA GLN A 453 25.02 27.59 -24.71
C GLN A 453 23.74 26.81 -24.31
N CYS A 454 23.90 25.60 -23.74
CA CYS A 454 22.77 24.85 -23.15
C CYS A 454 22.23 25.50 -21.87
N LYS A 455 23.10 26.08 -21.02
CA LYS A 455 22.73 26.71 -19.74
C LYS A 455 21.92 28.01 -19.93
N TYR A 456 22.27 28.82 -20.93
CA TYR A 456 21.56 30.08 -21.25
C TYR A 456 20.14 29.90 -21.80
N GLN A 457 19.78 28.72 -22.32
CA GLN A 457 18.37 28.41 -22.67
C GLN A 457 17.48 28.16 -21.44
N GLY A 458 18.08 28.01 -20.25
CA GLY A 458 17.40 27.63 -19.02
C GLY A 458 16.69 28.74 -18.28
N GLN A 459 17.09 30.00 -18.46
CA GLN A 459 16.73 31.05 -17.52
C GLN A 459 16.54 32.43 -18.20
N ALA A 460 15.40 33.06 -17.87
CA ALA A 460 14.96 34.45 -18.10
C ALA A 460 14.37 34.88 -19.48
N ASN A 461 13.08 35.26 -19.42
CA ASN A 461 12.39 36.31 -20.19
C ASN A 461 12.45 36.30 -21.74
N ALA A 462 11.83 35.31 -22.39
CA ALA A 462 11.57 35.38 -23.83
C ALA A 462 10.10 35.09 -24.17
N LYS A 463 9.37 36.09 -24.70
CA LYS A 463 8.37 35.82 -25.76
C LYS A 463 9.15 35.74 -27.09
N PRO A 464 8.82 34.86 -28.05
CA PRO A 464 7.74 33.88 -28.13
C PRO A 464 8.22 32.41 -28.07
N CYS A 465 9.23 32.06 -27.25
CA CYS A 465 9.43 30.63 -26.95
C CYS A 465 8.46 30.20 -25.85
N GLY A 466 7.90 29.01 -25.98
CA GLY A 466 6.98 28.43 -24.99
C GLY A 466 7.58 28.41 -23.58
N MET A 467 6.72 28.29 -22.56
CA MET A 467 7.20 28.18 -21.19
C MET A 467 7.98 26.88 -21.01
N MET A 468 9.15 26.99 -20.39
CA MET A 468 10.03 25.86 -20.11
C MET A 468 9.86 25.49 -18.64
N CYS A 469 9.24 24.34 -18.38
CA CYS A 469 9.23 23.70 -17.08
C CYS A 469 10.51 22.85 -16.99
N VAL A 470 11.53 23.39 -16.34
CA VAL A 470 12.72 22.62 -15.98
C VAL A 470 12.49 22.04 -14.60
N PHE A 471 12.52 20.72 -14.49
CA PHE A 471 12.66 20.12 -13.17
C PHE A 471 14.15 20.00 -12.85
N LEU A 472 14.60 20.72 -11.83
CA LEU A 472 15.91 20.52 -11.24
C LEU A 472 15.85 19.19 -10.49
N ARG A 473 16.24 18.09 -11.15
CA ARG A 473 16.86 16.97 -10.40
C ARG A 473 18.01 17.58 -9.59
N GLU A 474 18.36 17.02 -8.44
CA GLU A 474 19.43 17.53 -7.56
C GLU A 474 20.81 17.49 -8.25
N TYR A 475 21.01 18.39 -9.21
CA TYR A 475 22.24 18.65 -9.93
C TYR A 475 22.87 19.86 -9.23
N CYS A 476 23.55 19.57 -8.12
CA CYS A 476 24.38 20.48 -7.33
C CYS A 476 23.62 21.57 -6.53
N LYS A 477 24.08 21.77 -5.29
CA LYS A 477 23.78 22.93 -4.45
C LYS A 477 24.49 24.15 -5.05
N ASP A 478 23.74 25.25 -5.20
CA ASP A 478 24.20 26.61 -5.52
C ASP A 478 24.41 26.96 -7.01
N LEU A 479 23.59 27.87 -7.58
CA LEU A 479 24.03 29.05 -8.37
C LEU A 479 22.90 29.93 -8.97
N GLU A 480 23.15 31.25 -9.04
CA GLU A 480 22.33 32.35 -9.59
C GLU A 480 22.69 32.78 -11.05
N LEU A 481 22.03 33.84 -11.57
CA LEU A 481 21.72 34.13 -12.98
C LEU A 481 22.06 35.53 -13.53
N SER A 482 22.33 35.67 -14.85
CA SER A 482 22.23 36.94 -15.62
C SER A 482 22.21 36.77 -17.17
N ASN A 483 21.88 37.85 -17.90
CA ASN A 483 21.03 37.96 -19.11
C ASN A 483 21.74 38.38 -20.43
N ASN A 484 21.21 37.85 -21.55
CA ASN A 484 20.83 38.53 -22.82
C ASN A 484 21.42 37.91 -24.12
N ASN A 485 20.54 37.38 -25.00
CA ASN A 485 20.83 37.02 -26.41
C ASN A 485 19.52 36.74 -27.21
N THR A 486 18.72 37.78 -27.40
CA THR A 486 17.35 37.78 -27.98
C THR A 486 17.29 37.47 -29.49
N GLU A 487 18.40 37.55 -30.21
CA GLU A 487 18.39 37.64 -31.68
C GLU A 487 18.34 36.27 -32.40
N PHE A 488 18.86 35.21 -31.77
CA PHE A 488 18.90 33.87 -32.37
C PHE A 488 17.56 33.13 -32.30
N LEU A 489 16.79 33.38 -31.24
CA LEU A 489 15.52 32.71 -30.96
C LEU A 489 14.42 33.10 -31.97
N LEU A 490 14.49 34.33 -32.50
CA LEU A 490 13.52 34.86 -33.46
C LEU A 490 13.55 34.13 -34.80
N ASN A 491 14.73 33.67 -35.25
CA ASN A 491 14.88 32.96 -36.52
C ASN A 491 14.35 31.51 -36.47
N PHE A 492 14.35 30.86 -35.31
CA PHE A 492 13.86 29.49 -35.14
C PHE A 492 12.33 29.43 -35.02
N ILE A 493 11.71 30.42 -34.37
CA ILE A 493 10.24 30.49 -34.20
C ILE A 493 9.56 30.81 -35.54
N ALA A 494 10.16 31.69 -36.34
CA ALA A 494 9.68 31.98 -37.70
C ALA A 494 9.65 30.73 -38.61
N LEU A 495 10.50 29.73 -38.34
CA LEU A 495 10.50 28.46 -39.04
C LEU A 495 9.35 27.54 -38.60
N MET A 496 8.99 27.56 -37.32
CA MET A 496 7.93 26.72 -36.74
C MET A 496 6.52 27.26 -37.04
N GLU A 497 6.34 28.58 -37.10
CA GLU A 497 5.06 29.20 -37.52
C GLU A 497 4.74 28.94 -39.00
N LYS A 498 5.75 28.68 -39.83
CA LYS A 498 5.59 28.45 -41.27
C LYS A 498 5.12 27.02 -41.62
N VAL A 499 5.19 26.08 -40.67
CA VAL A 499 4.99 24.64 -40.95
C VAL A 499 3.59 24.11 -40.62
N THR A 500 2.82 24.71 -39.69
CA THR A 500 1.44 24.26 -39.37
C THR A 500 0.51 25.38 -38.84
N PRO A 501 -0.42 25.91 -39.66
CA PRO A 501 -1.29 27.03 -39.28
C PRO A 501 -2.45 26.72 -38.31
N ASP A 502 -2.88 25.46 -38.18
CA ASP A 502 -4.20 25.13 -37.60
C ASP A 502 -4.18 24.51 -36.17
N SER A 503 -3.01 24.37 -35.53
CA SER A 503 -2.88 23.76 -34.19
C SER A 503 -2.49 24.78 -33.12
N LYS A 504 -3.32 24.93 -32.07
CA LYS A 504 -3.23 26.05 -31.10
C LYS A 504 -2.28 25.81 -29.90
N GLN A 505 -1.90 24.58 -29.54
CA GLN A 505 -0.89 24.32 -28.49
C GLN A 505 -0.08 23.03 -28.72
N PHE A 506 1.15 22.99 -28.19
CA PHE A 506 2.19 21.98 -28.40
C PHE A 506 3.01 21.77 -27.12
N PHE A 507 3.56 20.58 -26.93
CA PHE A 507 4.56 20.36 -25.89
C PHE A 507 5.63 19.36 -26.32
N ALA A 508 6.78 19.40 -25.63
CA ALA A 508 7.85 18.43 -25.78
C ALA A 508 8.38 18.07 -24.39
N ALA A 509 8.25 16.79 -24.02
CA ALA A 509 8.80 16.24 -22.80
C ALA A 509 10.04 15.39 -23.15
N THR A 510 11.11 15.52 -22.38
CA THR A 510 12.41 14.92 -22.69
C THR A 510 12.93 14.07 -21.54
N ASP A 511 13.84 13.14 -21.86
CA ASP A 511 14.45 12.24 -20.87
C ASP A 511 15.30 12.98 -19.81
N GLY A 512 15.69 14.23 -20.11
CA GLY A 512 16.43 15.12 -19.23
C GLY A 512 15.60 15.85 -18.17
N GLY A 513 14.31 15.55 -18.03
CA GLY A 513 13.44 16.21 -17.03
C GLY A 513 12.89 17.57 -17.47
N ILE A 514 13.02 17.91 -18.76
CA ILE A 514 12.55 19.19 -19.32
C ILE A 514 11.26 18.96 -20.10
N THR A 515 10.23 19.72 -19.74
CA THR A 515 8.97 19.82 -20.48
C THR A 515 8.80 21.25 -20.99
N ARG A 516 8.62 21.43 -22.30
CA ARG A 516 8.36 22.73 -22.92
C ARG A 516 6.96 22.76 -23.48
N VAL A 517 6.17 23.79 -23.15
CA VAL A 517 4.79 23.96 -23.63
C VAL A 517 4.68 25.28 -24.41
N PHE A 518 4.12 25.23 -25.62
CA PHE A 518 3.98 26.37 -26.53
C PHE A 518 2.55 26.48 -27.07
N PRO A 519 1.96 27.68 -27.19
CA PRO A 519 2.48 28.99 -26.79
C PRO A 519 2.48 29.15 -25.26
N LYS A 520 3.16 30.17 -24.72
CA LYS A 520 3.24 30.42 -23.26
C LYS A 520 1.87 30.45 -22.56
N ARG A 521 0.80 30.92 -23.20
CA ARG A 521 -0.55 30.90 -22.60
C ARG A 521 -1.06 29.49 -22.28
N ALA A 522 -0.59 28.48 -23.00
CA ALA A 522 -0.97 27.08 -22.81
C ALA A 522 -0.30 26.43 -21.59
N SER A 523 0.81 27.01 -21.10
CA SER A 523 1.48 26.47 -19.92
C SER A 523 0.79 26.83 -18.62
N ASP A 524 0.00 27.91 -18.61
CA ASP A 524 -0.79 28.32 -17.44
C ASP A 524 -1.94 27.33 -17.20
N THR A 525 -2.39 26.63 -18.24
CA THR A 525 -3.41 25.58 -18.20
C THR A 525 -2.81 24.16 -18.25
N TRP A 526 -1.51 24.00 -18.00
CA TRP A 526 -0.85 22.70 -18.04
C TRP A 526 -0.86 22.04 -16.66
N GLU A 527 -1.70 21.04 -16.48
CA GLU A 527 -1.91 20.36 -15.18
C GLU A 527 -1.14 19.03 -15.07
N GLU A 528 -0.42 18.62 -16.11
CA GLU A 528 0.37 17.39 -16.07
C GLU A 528 1.60 17.51 -15.18
N ASN A 529 2.07 16.36 -14.68
CA ASN A 529 3.29 16.31 -13.88
C ASN A 529 4.48 16.90 -14.67
N PRO A 530 5.19 17.90 -14.12
CA PRO A 530 6.29 18.55 -14.82
C PRO A 530 7.49 17.60 -15.03
N GLU A 531 7.67 16.60 -14.15
CA GLU A 531 8.67 15.54 -14.33
C GLU A 531 8.14 14.48 -15.32
N PRO A 532 8.72 14.38 -16.53
CA PRO A 532 8.27 13.45 -17.56
C PRO A 532 8.26 12.00 -17.08
N PHE A 533 9.18 11.63 -16.18
CA PHE A 533 9.25 10.28 -15.64
C PHE A 533 8.05 9.94 -14.78
N ASN A 534 7.30 10.90 -14.25
CA ASN A 534 6.08 10.68 -13.48
C ASN A 534 4.80 10.93 -14.30
N ALA A 535 4.93 11.37 -15.56
CA ALA A 535 3.78 11.67 -16.41
C ALA A 535 3.27 10.40 -17.14
N SER A 536 1.96 10.14 -17.03
CA SER A 536 1.32 8.96 -17.65
C SER A 536 1.50 8.97 -19.18
N PHE A 537 1.19 10.09 -19.84
CA PHE A 537 1.30 10.21 -21.30
C PHE A 537 2.72 9.90 -21.84
N TYR A 538 3.76 10.29 -21.09
CA TYR A 538 5.16 10.10 -21.48
C TYR A 538 5.53 8.62 -21.46
N ARG A 539 5.22 7.94 -20.35
CA ARG A 539 5.44 6.49 -20.19
C ARG A 539 4.69 5.67 -21.23
N ARG A 540 3.40 5.97 -21.45
CA ARG A 540 2.56 5.27 -22.44
C ARG A 540 3.06 5.46 -23.87
N SER A 541 3.53 6.66 -24.21
CA SER A 541 4.12 6.98 -25.52
C SER A 541 5.40 6.21 -25.81
N LEU A 542 6.23 5.98 -24.80
CA LEU A 542 7.48 5.24 -24.96
C LEU A 542 7.24 3.75 -25.21
N ASP A 543 6.22 3.17 -24.60
CA ASP A 543 5.90 1.75 -24.74
C ASP A 543 5.16 1.40 -26.04
N ASN A 544 4.31 2.32 -26.48
CA ASN A 544 3.50 2.12 -27.68
C ASN A 544 4.16 2.70 -28.93
N LYS A 545 3.66 2.33 -30.10
CA LYS A 545 4.05 2.90 -31.40
C LYS A 545 2.87 3.66 -31.99
N GLY A 546 3.12 4.85 -32.52
CA GLY A 546 2.07 5.72 -33.09
C GLY A 546 1.50 6.70 -32.06
N TYR A 547 0.40 7.34 -32.43
CA TYR A 547 -0.23 8.41 -31.66
C TYR A 547 -1.08 7.84 -30.52
N ILE A 548 -0.79 8.24 -29.28
CA ILE A 548 -1.54 7.91 -28.07
C ILE A 548 -2.48 9.06 -27.76
N PHE A 549 -3.76 8.76 -27.61
CA PHE A 549 -4.77 9.72 -27.20
C PHE A 549 -5.06 9.52 -25.72
N ARG A 550 -5.20 10.62 -24.99
CA ARG A 550 -5.61 10.63 -23.60
C ARG A 550 -6.85 11.51 -23.48
N ALA A 551 -7.91 10.91 -22.95
CA ALA A 551 -9.11 11.63 -22.61
C ALA A 551 -8.86 12.55 -21.39
N PRO A 552 -9.42 13.78 -21.39
CA PRO A 552 -9.30 14.70 -20.26
C PRO A 552 -9.99 14.14 -19.01
N TYR A 553 -9.64 14.62 -17.82
CA TYR A 553 -10.39 14.27 -16.61
C TYR A 553 -11.72 15.04 -16.55
N GLN A 554 -12.64 14.54 -15.73
CA GLN A 554 -13.91 15.21 -15.48
C GLN A 554 -13.64 16.58 -14.83
N ASN A 555 -14.13 17.65 -15.46
CA ASN A 555 -13.89 19.06 -15.11
C ASN A 555 -12.52 19.65 -15.51
N ASP A 556 -11.67 18.92 -16.24
CA ASP A 556 -10.46 19.52 -16.82
C ASP A 556 -10.83 20.57 -17.87
N THR A 557 -10.12 21.69 -17.83
CA THR A 557 -10.17 22.71 -18.90
C THR A 557 -9.31 22.33 -20.10
N ILE A 558 -8.51 21.26 -19.97
CA ILE A 558 -7.56 20.77 -20.96
C ILE A 558 -8.30 19.93 -22.01
N GLY A 559 -8.03 20.22 -23.30
CA GLY A 559 -8.53 19.41 -24.42
C GLY A 559 -7.89 18.01 -24.49
N ILE A 560 -8.28 17.23 -25.49
CA ILE A 560 -7.71 15.89 -25.70
C ILE A 560 -6.19 16.00 -25.93
N LEU A 561 -5.42 15.26 -25.13
CA LEU A 561 -3.96 15.23 -25.24
C LEU A 561 -3.54 14.11 -26.19
N VAL A 562 -2.75 14.44 -27.20
CA VAL A 562 -2.14 13.44 -28.09
C VAL A 562 -0.65 13.37 -27.76
N SER A 563 -0.06 12.16 -27.76
CA SER A 563 1.36 11.93 -27.44
C SER A 563 2.01 10.80 -28.27
N THR A 564 3.33 10.86 -28.57
CA THR A 564 4.12 9.78 -29.20
C THR A 564 5.59 9.91 -28.81
N ALA A 565 6.32 8.81 -28.93
CA ALA A 565 7.76 8.80 -28.72
C ALA A 565 8.51 9.14 -30.01
N VAL A 566 9.58 9.92 -29.87
CA VAL A 566 10.59 10.07 -30.91
C VAL A 566 11.40 8.76 -30.96
N ASP A 567 11.34 8.07 -32.08
CA ASP A 567 12.14 6.87 -32.33
C ASP A 567 13.32 7.26 -33.24
N VAL A 568 14.54 7.13 -32.71
CA VAL A 568 15.79 7.45 -33.43
C VAL A 568 16.64 6.20 -33.49
N THR A 569 17.11 5.86 -34.69
CA THR A 569 18.08 4.78 -34.87
C THR A 569 19.46 5.37 -35.14
N ILE A 570 20.43 5.11 -34.25
CA ILE A 570 21.83 5.53 -34.41
C ILE A 570 22.67 4.27 -34.61
N GLY A 571 23.18 4.06 -35.82
CA GLY A 571 23.84 2.80 -36.19
C GLY A 571 22.87 1.63 -36.14
N SER A 572 23.19 0.59 -35.35
CA SER A 572 22.31 -0.58 -35.12
C SER A 572 21.45 -0.47 -33.86
N ARG A 573 21.47 0.67 -33.16
CA ARG A 573 20.79 0.86 -31.86
C ARG A 573 19.56 1.75 -32.03
N ASN A 574 18.42 1.28 -31.53
CA ASN A 574 17.20 2.06 -31.42
C ASN A 574 17.18 2.79 -30.07
N LEU A 575 16.82 4.07 -30.09
CA LEU A 575 16.74 4.95 -28.92
C LEU A 575 15.44 5.74 -28.96
N LYS A 576 14.87 5.98 -27.78
CA LYS A 576 13.69 6.85 -27.59
C LYS A 576 14.00 8.01 -26.63
N PRO A 577 14.72 9.06 -27.07
CA PRO A 577 15.26 10.09 -26.18
C PRO A 577 14.24 11.15 -25.74
N ALA A 578 13.08 11.21 -26.39
CA ALA A 578 12.04 12.17 -26.06
C ALA A 578 10.65 11.62 -26.39
N GLY A 579 9.67 12.04 -25.60
CA GLY A 579 8.25 11.96 -25.90
C GLY A 579 7.86 13.28 -26.55
N LYS A 580 7.83 13.32 -27.88
CA LYS A 580 7.43 14.50 -28.64
C LYS A 580 6.03 14.24 -29.16
N ILE A 581 5.03 15.09 -28.90
CA ILE A 581 3.94 15.26 -29.88
C ILE A 581 3.20 16.60 -29.82
N GLN A 582 2.67 16.87 -31.01
CA GLN A 582 1.79 17.93 -31.47
C GLN A 582 0.29 17.70 -31.20
N LEU A 583 -0.39 18.81 -30.92
CA LEU A 583 -1.85 19.08 -30.86
C LEU A 583 -2.54 18.93 -29.50
N HIS A 584 -2.78 20.10 -28.88
CA HIS A 584 -4.03 20.39 -28.18
C HIS A 584 -5.14 20.53 -29.22
N VAL A 585 -6.09 19.60 -29.22
CA VAL A 585 -7.28 19.68 -30.06
C VAL A 585 -8.41 20.22 -29.20
N HIS A 586 -8.82 21.47 -29.43
CA HIS A 586 -10.10 21.92 -28.91
C HIS A 586 -11.19 21.07 -29.57
N CYS A 587 -12.05 20.41 -28.79
CA CYS A 587 -13.18 19.61 -29.30
C CYS A 587 -14.10 20.38 -30.25
N ILE A 588 -14.03 21.71 -30.25
CA ILE A 588 -14.81 22.59 -31.12
C ILE A 588 -14.18 22.71 -32.53
N ASP A 589 -12.86 22.53 -32.67
CA ASP A 589 -12.11 22.80 -33.92
C ASP A 589 -11.58 21.56 -34.64
N PHE A 590 -11.64 20.34 -34.05
CA PHE A 590 -11.44 19.12 -34.84
C PHE A 590 -12.69 18.88 -35.67
N PRO A 591 -12.62 18.86 -37.01
CA PRO A 591 -13.77 18.46 -37.78
C PRO A 591 -13.89 16.94 -37.65
N LEU A 592 -14.47 16.46 -36.55
CA LEU A 592 -15.07 15.12 -36.48
C LEU A 592 -16.03 14.98 -37.67
N LYS A 593 -16.67 16.07 -38.12
CA LYS A 593 -17.39 16.16 -39.39
C LYS A 593 -16.57 15.74 -40.62
N ARG A 594 -15.26 16.02 -40.71
CA ARG A 594 -14.40 15.55 -41.83
C ARG A 594 -13.96 14.11 -41.64
N LEU A 595 -13.59 13.69 -40.43
CA LEU A 595 -13.23 12.30 -40.15
C LEU A 595 -14.45 11.39 -40.40
N VAL A 596 -15.61 11.73 -39.82
CA VAL A 596 -16.91 11.09 -40.04
C VAL A 596 -17.34 11.21 -41.50
N ALA A 597 -17.21 12.34 -42.19
CA ALA A 597 -17.54 12.43 -43.62
C ALA A 597 -16.60 11.59 -44.51
N THR A 598 -15.35 11.36 -44.10
CA THR A 598 -14.40 10.50 -44.81
C THR A 598 -14.67 9.03 -44.53
N VAL A 599 -15.10 8.69 -43.30
CA VAL A 599 -15.62 7.38 -42.90
C VAL A 599 -16.91 7.03 -43.63
N MET A 600 -17.88 7.95 -43.64
CA MET A 600 -19.18 7.81 -44.31
C MET A 600 -19.08 7.77 -45.83
N ARG A 601 -17.98 8.24 -46.44
CA ARG A 601 -17.74 8.10 -47.90
C ARG A 601 -17.20 6.72 -48.30
N SER A 602 -16.59 6.00 -47.36
CA SER A 602 -15.96 4.69 -47.63
C SER A 602 -16.90 3.49 -47.46
N LEU A 603 -18.00 3.70 -46.71
CA LEU A 603 -19.12 2.77 -46.60
C LEU A 603 -20.23 3.33 -47.50
N GLU A 604 -20.95 2.49 -48.22
CA GLU A 604 -22.09 2.89 -49.09
C GLU A 604 -23.31 3.45 -48.31
N ALA A 605 -23.08 4.16 -47.20
CA ALA A 605 -24.09 4.84 -46.39
C ALA A 605 -24.41 6.23 -46.97
N VAL A 606 -24.90 6.26 -48.22
CA VAL A 606 -25.26 7.51 -48.93
C VAL A 606 -26.64 8.05 -48.51
N ARG A 607 -27.35 7.40 -47.58
CA ARG A 607 -28.79 7.67 -47.33
C ARG A 607 -29.22 8.03 -45.91
N LEU A 608 -28.32 8.16 -44.93
CA LEU A 608 -28.68 8.55 -43.55
C LEU A 608 -28.28 9.99 -43.27
N SER A 609 -29.19 10.76 -42.67
CA SER A 609 -28.87 12.12 -42.23
C SER A 609 -27.90 12.07 -41.05
N LEU A 610 -27.00 13.05 -40.92
CA LEU A 610 -26.06 13.16 -39.79
C LEU A 610 -26.76 13.27 -38.41
N GLN A 611 -28.08 13.45 -38.37
CA GLN A 611 -28.88 13.53 -37.15
C GLN A 611 -29.32 12.14 -36.64
N ASP A 612 -29.41 11.13 -37.52
CA ASP A 612 -29.95 9.79 -37.20
C ASP A 612 -28.86 8.77 -36.84
N LEU A 613 -27.61 9.22 -36.76
CA LEU A 613 -26.45 8.35 -36.61
C LEU A 613 -25.55 8.87 -35.49
N LEU A 614 -25.34 8.05 -34.47
CA LEU A 614 -24.49 8.35 -33.32
C LEU A 614 -23.07 7.86 -33.61
N CYS A 615 -22.08 8.77 -33.53
CA CYS A 615 -20.67 8.45 -33.73
C CYS A 615 -19.86 8.84 -32.51
N TYR A 616 -19.20 7.85 -31.90
CA TYR A 616 -18.32 8.03 -30.76
C TYR A 616 -16.87 7.71 -31.14
N LEU A 617 -15.96 8.50 -30.61
CA LEU A 617 -14.53 8.21 -30.60
C LEU A 617 -14.15 7.80 -29.18
N ILE A 618 -13.69 6.55 -28.99
CA ILE A 618 -13.36 5.99 -27.68
C ILE A 618 -11.91 5.52 -27.68
N ASP A 619 -11.18 5.83 -26.61
CA ASP A 619 -9.81 5.36 -26.43
C ASP A 619 -9.73 3.90 -25.96
N ASP A 620 -8.51 3.39 -25.83
CA ASP A 620 -8.24 2.01 -25.39
C ASP A 620 -8.64 1.72 -23.94
N GLY A 621 -8.75 2.75 -23.09
CA GLY A 621 -9.27 2.63 -21.73
C GLY A 621 -10.79 2.59 -21.64
N GLY A 622 -11.50 2.82 -22.75
CA GLY A 622 -12.95 2.92 -22.77
C GLY A 622 -13.48 4.28 -22.35
N PHE A 623 -12.68 5.35 -22.47
CA PHE A 623 -13.11 6.72 -22.18
C PHE A 623 -13.59 7.44 -23.44
N LEU A 624 -14.64 8.24 -23.30
CA LEU A 624 -15.18 9.02 -24.41
C LEU A 624 -14.21 10.16 -24.77
N VAL A 625 -13.61 10.08 -25.96
CA VAL A 625 -12.70 11.10 -26.48
C VAL A 625 -13.49 12.18 -27.22
N MET A 626 -14.45 11.79 -28.05
CA MET A 626 -15.22 12.73 -28.87
C MET A 626 -16.57 12.14 -29.28
N SER A 627 -17.57 13.00 -29.51
CA SER A 627 -18.90 12.60 -30.01
C SER A 627 -19.37 13.56 -31.09
N ASN A 628 -20.21 13.08 -32.02
CA ASN A 628 -20.88 13.93 -33.00
C ASN A 628 -22.11 14.67 -32.42
N GLN A 629 -22.61 14.26 -31.26
CA GLN A 629 -23.77 14.88 -30.60
C GLN A 629 -23.35 16.02 -29.67
N LYS A 630 -24.08 17.14 -29.74
CA LYS A 630 -23.81 18.32 -28.91
C LYS A 630 -24.01 18.02 -27.42
N ASP A 631 -25.02 17.23 -27.07
CA ASP A 631 -25.36 16.93 -25.67
C ASP A 631 -24.33 16.01 -24.98
N TYR A 632 -23.47 15.36 -25.77
CA TYR A 632 -22.40 14.48 -25.27
C TYR A 632 -21.06 15.22 -25.10
N MET A 633 -20.98 16.50 -25.47
CA MET A 633 -19.76 17.29 -25.31
C MET A 633 -19.38 17.46 -23.82
N ASN A 634 -20.37 17.55 -22.93
CA ASN A 634 -20.16 17.62 -21.48
C ASN A 634 -19.81 16.25 -20.85
N LYS A 635 -19.87 15.17 -21.63
CA LYS A 635 -19.55 13.80 -21.20
C LYS A 635 -18.17 13.34 -21.69
N ILE A 636 -17.43 14.18 -22.41
CA ILE A 636 -16.07 13.89 -22.86
C ILE A 636 -15.18 13.67 -21.63
N GLY A 637 -14.32 12.65 -21.66
CA GLY A 637 -13.50 12.24 -20.52
C GLY A 637 -14.15 11.23 -19.57
N MET A 638 -15.49 11.07 -19.64
CA MET A 638 -16.19 10.07 -18.83
C MET A 638 -15.94 8.66 -19.34
N PHE A 639 -15.96 7.69 -18.43
CA PHE A 639 -15.93 6.29 -18.78
C PHE A 639 -17.18 5.93 -19.59
N PHE A 640 -17.00 5.27 -20.74
CA PHE A 640 -18.10 5.08 -21.69
C PHE A 640 -19.22 4.19 -21.14
N GLY A 641 -18.92 3.32 -20.18
CA GLY A 641 -19.95 2.56 -19.45
C GLY A 641 -20.93 3.42 -18.66
N GLU A 642 -20.59 4.67 -18.32
CA GLU A 642 -21.51 5.64 -17.72
C GLU A 642 -22.27 6.46 -18.77
N VAL A 643 -21.74 6.53 -19.99
CA VAL A 643 -22.34 7.25 -21.10
C VAL A 643 -23.41 6.41 -21.81
N ASP A 644 -23.05 5.17 -22.16
CA ASP A 644 -23.93 4.15 -22.75
C ASP A 644 -23.50 2.76 -22.25
N ALA A 645 -24.04 2.38 -21.08
CA ALA A 645 -23.73 1.11 -20.41
C ALA A 645 -24.04 -0.11 -21.28
N THR A 646 -25.16 -0.06 -22.00
CA THR A 646 -25.64 -1.12 -22.90
C THR A 646 -24.67 -1.40 -24.03
N LEU A 647 -24.19 -0.35 -24.70
CA LEU A 647 -23.25 -0.51 -25.81
C LEU A 647 -21.87 -0.95 -25.28
N PHE A 648 -21.39 -0.37 -24.18
CA PHE A 648 -20.12 -0.79 -23.61
C PHE A 648 -20.13 -2.26 -23.15
N TYR A 649 -21.24 -2.72 -22.56
CA TYR A 649 -21.43 -4.12 -22.20
C TYR A 649 -21.39 -5.03 -23.43
N ALA A 650 -22.04 -4.64 -24.53
CA ALA A 650 -21.99 -5.40 -25.79
C ALA A 650 -20.57 -5.48 -26.36
N LEU A 651 -19.80 -4.37 -26.32
CA LEU A 651 -18.40 -4.35 -26.72
C LEU A 651 -17.55 -5.28 -25.84
N TYR A 652 -17.75 -5.26 -24.53
CA TYR A 652 -17.06 -6.16 -23.62
C TYR A 652 -17.43 -7.63 -23.86
N ASN A 653 -18.72 -7.95 -24.02
CA ASN A 653 -19.21 -9.32 -24.24
C ASN A 653 -18.69 -9.91 -25.56
N ASN A 654 -18.57 -9.09 -26.60
CA ASN A 654 -17.96 -9.46 -27.88
C ASN A 654 -16.42 -9.44 -27.86
N SER A 655 -15.81 -9.42 -26.68
CA SER A 655 -14.36 -9.45 -26.46
C SER A 655 -13.61 -8.27 -27.09
N PHE A 656 -14.27 -7.13 -27.35
CA PHE A 656 -13.61 -5.93 -27.86
C PHE A 656 -12.68 -5.31 -26.80
N TYR A 657 -13.24 -5.08 -25.62
CA TYR A 657 -12.47 -4.74 -24.43
C TYR A 657 -12.20 -5.98 -23.60
N LYS A 658 -10.99 -6.04 -23.04
CA LYS A 658 -10.67 -6.91 -21.92
C LYS A 658 -10.67 -6.08 -20.64
N ARG A 659 -11.10 -6.71 -19.55
CA ARG A 659 -11.11 -6.13 -18.21
C ARG A 659 -10.02 -6.78 -17.38
N LYS A 660 -9.26 -5.99 -16.63
CA LYS A 660 -8.37 -6.48 -15.57
C LYS A 660 -8.72 -5.75 -14.28
N GLN A 661 -8.89 -6.51 -13.21
CA GLN A 661 -9.07 -5.97 -11.87
C GLN A 661 -7.78 -6.11 -11.09
N SER A 662 -7.49 -5.09 -10.28
CA SER A 662 -6.35 -5.04 -9.37
C SER A 662 -6.80 -4.46 -8.02
N TYR A 663 -6.01 -4.71 -6.99
CA TYR A 663 -6.29 -4.24 -5.63
C TYR A 663 -5.22 -3.23 -5.24
N ASP A 664 -5.63 -2.05 -4.79
CA ASP A 664 -4.73 -1.11 -4.14
C ASP A 664 -4.92 -1.21 -2.62
N TYR A 665 -3.90 -1.72 -1.94
CA TYR A 665 -3.88 -1.92 -0.49
C TYR A 665 -3.45 -0.68 0.29
N GLN A 666 -3.03 0.40 -0.40
CA GLN A 666 -2.53 1.63 0.21
C GLN A 666 -3.46 2.84 -0.05
N SER A 667 -4.70 2.58 -0.46
CA SER A 667 -5.72 3.60 -0.67
C SER A 667 -6.27 4.16 0.65
N VAL A 668 -6.89 5.34 0.55
CA VAL A 668 -7.62 6.00 1.61
C VAL A 668 -9.10 6.05 1.24
N CYS A 669 -9.97 5.65 2.16
CA CYS A 669 -11.42 5.73 1.99
C CYS A 669 -12.05 6.46 3.18
N ASP A 670 -13.17 7.09 2.90
CA ASP A 670 -14.06 7.59 3.93
C ASP A 670 -14.58 6.41 4.78
N PRO A 671 -14.63 6.57 6.11
CA PRO A 671 -15.17 5.54 6.98
C PRO A 671 -16.64 5.32 6.64
N VAL A 672 -16.98 4.08 6.26
CA VAL A 672 -18.38 3.69 6.11
C VAL A 672 -19.02 3.75 7.50
N THR A 673 -19.97 4.65 7.70
CA THR A 673 -20.82 4.62 8.90
C THR A 673 -21.55 3.29 8.88
N ALA A 674 -21.15 2.37 9.76
CA ALA A 674 -21.90 1.15 9.96
C ALA A 674 -23.33 1.55 10.34
N ALA A 675 -24.33 0.97 9.68
CA ALA A 675 -25.75 1.30 9.81
C ALA A 675 -26.35 1.17 11.23
N ALA A 676 -25.52 0.96 12.26
CA ALA A 676 -25.88 1.02 13.67
C ALA A 676 -26.28 2.43 14.12
N ASP A 677 -25.74 3.50 13.53
CA ASP A 677 -26.08 4.88 13.92
C ASP A 677 -27.50 5.28 13.50
N ALA A 678 -28.04 4.67 12.44
CA ALA A 678 -29.43 4.86 12.04
C ALA A 678 -30.44 4.23 13.04
N VAL A 679 -29.99 3.28 13.86
CA VAL A 679 -30.80 2.65 14.92
C VAL A 679 -30.82 3.53 16.18
N TRP A 680 -29.71 4.20 16.50
CA TRP A 680 -29.64 5.14 17.64
C TRP A 680 -30.49 6.39 17.43
N ILE A 681 -30.49 6.96 16.22
CA ILE A 681 -31.32 8.14 15.88
C ILE A 681 -32.82 7.80 15.96
N ARG A 682 -33.23 6.58 15.56
CA ARG A 682 -34.64 6.15 15.67
C ARG A 682 -35.05 5.78 17.09
N LEU A 683 -34.11 5.36 17.95
CA LEU A 683 -34.39 5.08 19.37
C LEU A 683 -34.51 6.36 20.20
N SER A 684 -33.71 7.40 19.92
CA SER A 684 -33.82 8.69 20.62
C SER A 684 -35.14 9.39 20.34
N GLU A 685 -35.64 9.33 19.10
CA GLU A 685 -36.97 9.87 18.74
C GLU A 685 -38.10 9.14 19.49
N LEU A 686 -38.02 7.81 19.60
CA LEU A 686 -39.02 6.97 20.31
C LEU A 686 -39.01 7.19 21.83
N VAL A 687 -37.85 7.47 22.42
CA VAL A 687 -37.72 7.73 23.87
C VAL A 687 -38.17 9.16 24.20
N HIS A 688 -37.89 10.15 23.34
CA HIS A 688 -38.35 11.52 23.54
C HIS A 688 -39.89 11.60 23.47
N ASP A 689 -40.49 10.98 22.46
CA ASP A 689 -41.94 11.03 22.25
C ASP A 689 -42.72 10.26 23.34
N ARG A 690 -42.15 9.15 23.83
CA ARG A 690 -42.69 8.42 25.00
C ARG A 690 -42.52 9.20 26.31
N CYS A 691 -41.46 9.98 26.48
CA CYS A 691 -41.25 10.76 27.71
C CYS A 691 -42.17 12.00 27.78
N VAL A 692 -42.43 12.66 26.66
CA VAL A 692 -43.36 13.81 26.55
C VAL A 692 -44.81 13.34 26.76
N THR A 693 -45.20 12.22 26.16
CA THR A 693 -46.55 11.66 26.38
C THR A 693 -46.74 11.18 27.82
N PHE A 694 -45.74 10.56 28.44
CA PHE A 694 -45.82 10.11 29.84
C PHE A 694 -45.93 11.28 30.84
N THR A 695 -45.20 12.39 30.60
CA THR A 695 -45.30 13.59 31.44
C THR A 695 -46.63 14.34 31.26
N LEU A 696 -47.23 14.34 30.06
CA LEU A 696 -48.56 14.92 29.83
C LEU A 696 -49.68 14.11 30.52
N ILE A 697 -49.59 12.78 30.48
CA ILE A 697 -50.55 11.89 31.16
C ILE A 697 -50.45 12.05 32.68
N LEU A 698 -49.23 12.10 33.23
CA LEU A 698 -49.01 12.33 34.67
C LEU A 698 -49.47 13.73 35.10
N LYS A 699 -49.25 14.78 34.30
CA LYS A 699 -49.77 16.13 34.58
C LYS A 699 -51.31 16.17 34.56
N GLY A 700 -51.96 15.38 33.69
CA GLY A 700 -53.41 15.22 33.65
C GLY A 700 -53.96 14.52 34.90
N LEU A 701 -53.31 13.44 35.34
CA LEU A 701 -53.67 12.69 36.55
C LEU A 701 -53.41 13.49 37.84
N PHE A 702 -52.31 14.24 37.94
CA PHE A 702 -52.01 15.07 39.10
C PHE A 702 -52.81 16.38 39.18
N LYS A 703 -53.46 16.82 38.09
CA LYS A 703 -54.40 17.95 38.14
C LYS A 703 -55.71 17.60 38.88
N TRP A 704 -56.00 16.31 39.07
CA TRP A 704 -57.16 15.81 39.80
C TRP A 704 -56.91 15.69 41.32
N ILE A 705 -55.64 15.64 41.73
CA ILE A 705 -55.23 15.55 43.14
C ILE A 705 -54.37 16.79 43.42
N ASN A 706 -54.97 17.86 43.97
CA ASN A 706 -54.33 19.15 44.29
C ASN A 706 -52.97 19.04 45.03
N LYS A 707 -51.89 18.71 44.31
CA LYS A 707 -50.51 18.68 44.79
C LYS A 707 -49.59 19.12 43.65
N LYS A 708 -48.84 20.18 43.92
CA LYS A 708 -47.86 20.75 43.00
C LYS A 708 -46.52 20.05 43.23
N THR A 709 -46.08 19.25 42.27
CA THR A 709 -44.71 18.70 42.20
C THR A 709 -44.21 18.82 40.77
N ASP A 710 -43.14 19.59 40.59
CA ASP A 710 -42.43 19.71 39.31
C ASP A 710 -41.49 18.52 39.14
N LEU A 711 -41.73 17.69 38.14
CA LEU A 711 -40.74 16.77 37.58
C LEU A 711 -40.20 17.38 36.30
N THR A 712 -38.93 17.77 36.30
CA THR A 712 -38.20 18.20 35.11
C THR A 712 -37.47 17.00 34.52
N CYS A 713 -37.63 16.78 33.21
CA CYS A 713 -36.74 15.90 32.46
C CYS A 713 -35.37 16.58 32.39
N VAL A 714 -34.32 15.87 32.78
CA VAL A 714 -32.94 16.33 32.58
C VAL A 714 -32.71 16.35 31.07
N ASN A 715 -32.47 17.54 30.51
CA ASN A 715 -31.88 17.64 29.17
C ASN A 715 -30.51 16.96 29.27
N VAL A 716 -30.31 15.89 28.52
CA VAL A 716 -28.95 15.46 28.21
C VAL A 716 -28.46 16.53 27.25
N ASP A 717 -27.60 17.42 27.75
CA ASP A 717 -26.92 18.39 26.90
C ASP A 717 -26.33 17.63 25.71
N GLU A 718 -26.62 18.09 24.50
CA GLU A 718 -25.86 17.71 23.31
C GLU A 718 -24.40 17.97 23.66
N VAL A 719 -23.65 16.90 23.89
CA VAL A 719 -22.21 16.98 23.81
C VAL A 719 -21.96 17.25 22.34
N ASP A 720 -21.75 18.53 22.02
CA ASP A 720 -21.21 18.95 20.74
C ASP A 720 -20.04 18.01 20.44
N ALA A 721 -20.25 17.15 19.45
CA ALA A 721 -19.20 16.34 18.89
C ALA A 721 -18.25 17.32 18.20
N GLU A 722 -17.34 17.89 18.98
CA GLU A 722 -16.20 18.65 18.46
C GLU A 722 -15.63 17.86 17.29
N GLY A 723 -15.56 18.54 16.14
CA GLY A 723 -15.31 18.00 14.81
C GLY A 723 -14.60 16.66 14.84
N MET A 724 -15.34 15.59 14.55
CA MET A 724 -14.75 14.37 14.08
C MET A 724 -14.13 14.70 12.73
N GLU A 725 -12.88 15.20 12.73
CA GLU A 725 -11.99 15.12 11.57
C GLU A 725 -12.26 13.74 10.95
N SER A 726 -12.75 13.73 9.72
CA SER A 726 -12.96 12.51 8.95
C SER A 726 -11.66 11.72 9.06
N ARG A 727 -11.66 10.70 9.90
CA ARG A 727 -10.48 9.84 10.06
C ARG A 727 -10.41 9.03 8.79
N GLU A 728 -9.80 9.62 7.78
CA GLU A 728 -9.32 8.95 6.58
C GLU A 728 -8.66 7.64 7.02
N SER A 729 -9.32 6.54 6.69
CA SER A 729 -8.90 5.22 7.09
C SER A 729 -8.33 4.52 5.88
N SER A 730 -7.23 3.79 6.07
CA SER A 730 -6.69 2.97 5.00
C SER A 730 -7.68 1.86 4.66
N CYS A 731 -7.94 1.70 3.38
CA CYS A 731 -8.86 0.73 2.83
C CYS A 731 -8.21 0.02 1.64
N VAL A 732 -8.81 -1.09 1.23
CA VAL A 732 -8.46 -1.75 -0.01
C VAL A 732 -9.46 -1.30 -1.08
N THR A 733 -8.99 -0.64 -2.13
CA THR A 733 -9.84 -0.31 -3.29
C THR A 733 -9.66 -1.35 -4.38
N VAL A 734 -10.76 -1.71 -5.04
CA VAL A 734 -10.73 -2.56 -6.24
C VAL A 734 -10.74 -1.65 -7.44
N GLN A 735 -9.67 -1.68 -8.22
CA GLN A 735 -9.52 -0.87 -9.40
C GLN A 735 -9.72 -1.72 -10.64
N THR A 736 -10.52 -1.20 -11.57
CA THR A 736 -10.88 -1.89 -12.80
C THR A 736 -10.40 -1.08 -13.98
N GLN A 737 -9.57 -1.69 -14.83
CA GLN A 737 -9.10 -1.09 -16.06
C GLN A 737 -9.53 -1.91 -17.27
N PHE A 738 -9.78 -1.22 -18.37
CA PHE A 738 -10.07 -1.81 -19.66
C PHE A 738 -8.93 -1.56 -20.64
N TYR A 739 -8.76 -2.47 -21.59
CA TYR A 739 -7.80 -2.34 -22.68
C TYR A 739 -8.32 -3.12 -23.89
N PHE A 740 -7.94 -2.71 -25.10
CA PHE A 740 -8.35 -3.42 -26.30
C PHE A 740 -7.77 -4.84 -26.35
N SER A 741 -8.57 -5.78 -26.85
CA SER A 741 -8.07 -7.09 -27.22
C SER A 741 -7.29 -7.05 -28.54
N ASN A 742 -6.65 -8.16 -28.92
CA ASN A 742 -5.82 -8.23 -30.12
C ASN A 742 -6.69 -8.30 -31.38
N ILE A 743 -7.24 -7.15 -31.79
CA ILE A 743 -8.19 -7.08 -32.89
C ILE A 743 -7.51 -6.55 -34.15
N SER A 744 -7.71 -7.27 -35.24
CA SER A 744 -7.23 -6.96 -36.58
C SER A 744 -8.32 -6.52 -37.56
N SER A 745 -9.59 -6.49 -37.15
CA SER A 745 -10.74 -6.27 -38.04
C SER A 745 -11.80 -5.33 -37.46
N SER A 746 -12.49 -4.62 -38.35
CA SER A 746 -13.78 -3.97 -38.09
C SER A 746 -14.83 -5.02 -37.68
N TYR A 747 -15.70 -4.66 -36.75
CA TYR A 747 -16.77 -5.53 -36.25
C TYR A 747 -18.13 -4.88 -36.47
N ASN A 748 -19.11 -5.66 -36.92
CA ASN A 748 -20.51 -5.27 -36.94
C ASN A 748 -21.24 -6.09 -35.88
N ILE A 749 -21.93 -5.42 -34.97
CA ILE A 749 -22.72 -6.01 -33.89
C ILE A 749 -24.17 -5.57 -34.09
N LEU A 750 -25.09 -6.53 -34.01
CA LEU A 750 -26.52 -6.28 -33.92
C LEU A 750 -26.91 -6.51 -32.46
N GLN A 751 -27.37 -5.45 -31.79
CA GLN A 751 -27.75 -5.48 -30.39
C GLN A 751 -29.27 -5.40 -30.26
N ASP A 752 -29.87 -6.46 -29.72
CA ASP A 752 -31.29 -6.49 -29.38
C ASP A 752 -31.50 -5.89 -27.99
N CYS A 753 -32.26 -4.81 -27.94
CA CYS A 753 -32.65 -4.10 -26.73
C CYS A 753 -34.15 -4.31 -26.51
N ASP A 754 -34.58 -5.45 -25.95
CA ASP A 754 -35.95 -5.89 -25.60
C ASP A 754 -37.12 -5.54 -26.56
N ASN A 755 -37.33 -4.27 -26.91
CA ASN A 755 -38.29 -3.74 -27.89
C ASN A 755 -37.68 -3.08 -29.15
N CYS A 756 -36.35 -2.99 -29.31
CA CYS A 756 -35.70 -2.44 -30.50
C CYS A 756 -34.39 -3.16 -30.86
N SER A 757 -34.01 -3.13 -32.14
CA SER A 757 -32.72 -3.68 -32.61
C SER A 757 -31.81 -2.54 -33.06
N ARG A 758 -30.62 -2.43 -32.46
CA ARG A 758 -29.61 -1.43 -32.79
C ARG A 758 -28.50 -2.08 -33.61
N SER A 759 -28.13 -1.49 -34.74
CA SER A 759 -26.99 -1.96 -35.54
C SER A 759 -25.79 -1.06 -35.28
N ASP A 760 -24.72 -1.66 -34.78
CA ASP A 760 -23.48 -1.00 -34.38
C ASP A 760 -22.35 -1.47 -35.30
N THR A 761 -21.69 -0.52 -35.96
CA THR A 761 -20.55 -0.77 -36.84
C THR A 761 -19.32 -0.12 -36.23
N GLN A 762 -18.34 -0.93 -35.89
CA GLN A 762 -17.07 -0.46 -35.37
C GLN A 762 -15.99 -0.53 -36.46
N LEU A 763 -15.30 0.60 -36.64
CA LEU A 763 -14.17 0.70 -37.55
C LEU A 763 -12.88 0.87 -36.74
N SER A 764 -11.95 -0.08 -36.92
CA SER A 764 -10.59 0.07 -36.42
C SER A 764 -9.84 1.08 -37.29
N CYS A 765 -9.27 2.12 -36.70
CA CYS A 765 -8.54 3.16 -37.43
C CYS A 765 -7.28 2.64 -38.17
N ARG A 766 -6.87 1.38 -37.97
CA ARG A 766 -5.74 0.75 -38.69
C ARG A 766 -5.95 0.66 -40.22
N GLN A 767 -7.18 0.70 -40.72
CA GLN A 767 -7.46 0.56 -42.15
C GLN A 767 -7.31 1.86 -42.97
N TYR A 768 -7.04 3.01 -42.33
CA TYR A 768 -6.90 4.29 -43.03
C TYR A 768 -5.49 4.52 -43.60
N LYS A 769 -5.11 3.74 -44.61
CA LYS A 769 -3.96 4.00 -45.48
C LYS A 769 -4.41 4.48 -46.86
N SER A 770 -5.10 5.62 -47.00
CA SER A 770 -5.13 6.32 -48.29
C SER A 770 -5.76 7.72 -48.28
N TYR A 771 -5.16 8.62 -49.08
CA TYR A 771 -5.72 9.87 -49.64
C TYR A 771 -5.73 11.19 -48.85
N THR A 772 -4.67 11.53 -48.10
CA THR A 772 -4.34 12.94 -47.84
C THR A 772 -2.82 13.17 -47.87
N HIS A 773 -2.33 13.82 -48.92
CA HIS A 773 -0.91 14.18 -49.10
C HIS A 773 -0.37 15.22 -48.09
N ARG A 774 -1.01 15.44 -46.93
CA ARG A 774 -0.55 16.44 -45.95
C ARG A 774 -0.60 16.05 -44.46
N LEU A 775 -1.07 14.87 -44.06
CA LEU A 775 -0.94 14.36 -42.68
C LEU A 775 -1.07 12.82 -42.70
N GLN A 776 0.03 12.13 -42.93
CA GLN A 776 0.14 10.69 -42.73
C GLN A 776 0.30 10.41 -41.22
N ALA A 777 -0.81 10.34 -40.50
CA ALA A 777 -0.82 9.83 -39.13
C ALA A 777 -1.34 8.39 -39.15
N ASP A 778 -0.46 7.41 -38.91
CA ASP A 778 -0.88 6.04 -38.60
C ASP A 778 -1.60 6.10 -37.24
N PHE A 779 -2.94 6.15 -37.26
CA PHE A 779 -3.79 5.99 -36.08
C PHE A 779 -3.73 4.52 -35.64
N ASN A 780 -2.65 4.16 -34.97
CA ASN A 780 -2.43 2.79 -34.54
C ASN A 780 -2.94 2.56 -33.12
N LYS A 781 -3.71 1.48 -32.97
CA LYS A 781 -4.03 0.74 -31.73
C LYS A 781 -4.74 1.44 -30.56
N ASN A 782 -4.83 2.76 -30.44
CA ASN A 782 -5.22 3.37 -29.16
C ASN A 782 -6.57 4.11 -29.16
N VAL A 783 -7.27 4.16 -30.31
CA VAL A 783 -8.60 4.75 -30.43
C VAL A 783 -9.44 3.96 -31.44
N SER A 784 -10.75 3.89 -31.20
CA SER A 784 -11.73 3.28 -32.10
C SER A 784 -12.90 4.22 -32.38
N VAL A 785 -13.42 4.15 -33.61
CA VAL A 785 -14.65 4.85 -34.02
C VAL A 785 -15.80 3.85 -33.94
N LEU A 786 -16.83 4.23 -33.18
CA LEU A 786 -18.08 3.49 -33.06
C LEU A 786 -19.18 4.27 -33.77
N GLN A 787 -19.77 3.64 -34.77
CA GLN A 787 -20.93 4.14 -35.49
C GLN A 787 -22.15 3.33 -35.07
N VAL A 788 -23.21 4.04 -34.76
CA VAL A 788 -24.39 3.47 -34.16
C VAL A 788 -25.64 4.08 -34.80
N ASN A 789 -26.51 3.25 -35.33
CA ASN A 789 -27.81 3.73 -35.83
C ASN A 789 -28.72 4.05 -34.64
N SER A 790 -29.40 5.20 -34.65
CA SER A 790 -30.45 5.47 -33.66
C SER A 790 -31.65 4.56 -33.92
N CYS A 791 -32.26 4.04 -32.86
CA CYS A 791 -33.54 3.33 -32.95
C CYS A 791 -34.69 4.26 -33.35
#